data_AF-A0A2H9TGX2-F1
#
_entry.id   AF-A0A2H9TGX2-F1
#
_cell.length_a   1.000
_cell.length_b   1.000
_cell.length_c   1.000
_cell.angle_alpha   90.00
_cell.angle_beta   90.00
_cell.angle_gamma   90.00
#
_symmetry.space_group_name_H-M   'P 1'
#
loop_
_entity.id
_entity.type
_entity.pdbx_description
1 polymer ?
#
loop_
_entity_poly.entity_id
_entity_poly.type
_entity_poly.pdbx_seq_one_letter_code
_entity_poly.pdbx_strand_id
1 'polypeptide(L)'
;MLSMLPLYLLLQILQYCTASSVDCKALIEGLDRNEHEAPKDIIENWDHCSSTFLGSTTEQGVSAFLNFMMSQLKEIMIDSYKGVTSTEMGNRSEEEIKSALFRDWKSRFNVSIEGITQDMANTEDFASKLEVEYFEMLLDLGFTPSSRSFAQVKRIREFQPPPGKGSGLPENILEYCDGLMRTDWVAPEQFKLLGSKLEKDLLCTDVEGYGIDVSLLAVISLKCFRGLIRSSVSFPAPHKWSVICPETINEWISYLEEDFQHVKPENYPSLPISVWQNVLKSSALLDLAMKNDPDLDVRLSNIINVPLSEIGHVRFAEIARQHPNVARGLFITFSSNFPADILASCGKEEVKALELKLRVIELSKKPEVIENMGTAVDDDRHFCKGMDIGTYATKTWLRMHGSDRCRSLISVPDGYDKKDLPELANEGPIWESQLSQIRNNLIPKTATIIPLITSRKEFCELMAERIDNNELENFDDYVLRAINNKCALALKSHITRSVAKMLGDFAFRLFTADDFQLKLADISSKQASHLSEGVSNELSAFAKIDVLDLLNCSDDTFYTLTDSQIDIIQKAPEYTDWIAFRRQAAQLLRDPHLQPGGLNTAFDTCHGFKSNETLGFEYKECFDVLARIIPRLEDDYRAKEMNNLLNNASLQSLWDEPLGKKALFKVMMRTSFPWNQEFVLPHDGKRYDMAKSLKAIRKSSKTLANPHSKVRHRDTVGEGPLRAWLGELLGTMKDNMIANLSDVDGSIQKFKFPIRGDDGPTAGFLTGKAMQQGLRLPFALDPKFYELIFNEKEDEIETYFKTTYADELSVFRDQNLYQRVMGDSFELTPEEVEQIGQAQLKTPEAMEEARNKAWFNRNKEDACWAPLDKLTFNGFESQTNYNLYEIPREGLGLEEWFTKCEAVYSGFEYETMKDFFEEFSAKCLQEFKTFVKGFRSGLETFLIKEIPLLENKQIVPDLLVSVINGFPMTAELLLSKIRMGAGADIDSWYGTVKPEVFFKTFLECLTPRQLSKLVAVWTGAASTELNDNQLKLFFYKPEDYHVTFDSCDASEKLCAKSRSVVIHSGDEHESFLRQFSAKLRDAVDTDKEVVDPLSNGEKCVDFHPSIGSATCFMFIKLPEQDARRTIEALVGLLNADPSDLYDAPPPRV
;
A
#
# COMPACT_ATOMS: atom_id res chain seq x y z
N MET A 1 -22.28 71.82 -26.03
CA MET A 1 -23.03 70.64 -25.54
C MET A 1 -23.94 70.99 -24.36
N LEU A 2 -24.71 72.08 -24.46
CA LEU A 2 -25.71 72.50 -23.44
C LEU A 2 -27.08 72.80 -24.09
N SER A 3 -27.39 72.09 -25.19
CA SER A 3 -28.66 72.21 -25.93
C SER A 3 -29.42 70.87 -26.06
N MET A 4 -29.00 69.81 -25.36
CA MET A 4 -29.67 68.49 -25.36
C MET A 4 -30.45 68.20 -24.07
N LEU A 5 -30.20 68.95 -22.99
CA LEU A 5 -30.87 68.74 -21.69
C LEU A 5 -32.39 69.01 -21.74
N PRO A 6 -32.89 70.05 -22.44
CA PRO A 6 -34.34 70.27 -22.54
C PRO A 6 -35.05 69.17 -23.34
N LEU A 7 -34.37 68.58 -24.33
CA LEU A 7 -34.90 67.48 -25.14
C LEU A 7 -34.94 66.17 -24.34
N TYR A 8 -33.94 65.93 -23.50
CA TYR A 8 -33.85 64.75 -22.64
C TYR A 8 -34.88 64.79 -21.50
N LEU A 9 -35.10 65.95 -20.89
CA LEU A 9 -36.18 66.17 -19.92
C LEU A 9 -37.57 66.09 -20.57
N LEU A 10 -37.74 66.60 -21.79
CA LEU A 10 -39.01 66.42 -22.52
C LEU A 10 -39.26 64.94 -22.86
N LEU A 11 -38.22 64.18 -23.24
CA LEU A 11 -38.32 62.75 -23.54
C LEU A 11 -38.60 61.92 -22.29
N GLN A 12 -38.02 62.25 -21.14
CA GLN A 12 -38.33 61.60 -19.86
C GLN A 12 -39.73 61.97 -19.33
N ILE A 13 -40.17 63.23 -19.48
CA ILE A 13 -41.53 63.65 -19.13
C ILE A 13 -42.55 63.04 -20.09
N LEU A 14 -42.23 62.91 -21.38
CA LEU A 14 -43.09 62.20 -22.35
C LEU A 14 -43.17 60.72 -22.00
N GLN A 15 -42.07 60.03 -21.66
CA GLN A 15 -42.10 58.65 -21.16
C GLN A 15 -42.94 58.50 -19.88
N TYR A 16 -42.83 59.44 -18.93
CA TYR A 16 -43.61 59.41 -17.68
C TYR A 16 -45.09 59.75 -17.89
N CYS A 17 -45.42 60.60 -18.87
CA CYS A 17 -46.80 60.95 -19.22
C CYS A 17 -47.46 59.95 -20.18
N THR A 18 -46.71 59.11 -20.90
CA THR A 18 -47.26 58.01 -21.69
C THR A 18 -47.43 56.71 -20.91
N ALA A 19 -46.86 56.60 -19.71
CA ALA A 19 -47.03 55.45 -18.83
C ALA A 19 -48.30 55.49 -17.94
N SER A 20 -49.07 56.59 -17.95
CA SER A 20 -50.27 56.75 -17.11
C SER A 20 -51.59 56.26 -17.71
N SER A 21 -51.55 55.35 -18.70
CA SER A 21 -52.77 54.74 -19.28
C SER A 21 -52.80 53.22 -19.19
N VAL A 22 -51.88 52.62 -18.41
CA VAL A 22 -51.86 51.16 -18.22
C VAL A 22 -52.93 50.79 -17.20
N ASP A 23 -54.05 50.27 -17.67
CA ASP A 23 -55.10 49.71 -16.82
C ASP A 23 -54.65 48.33 -16.31
N CYS A 24 -53.89 48.32 -15.21
CA CYS A 24 -53.40 47.09 -14.60
C CYS A 24 -54.53 46.11 -14.26
N LYS A 25 -55.73 46.61 -13.96
CA LYS A 25 -56.88 45.75 -13.70
C LYS A 25 -57.33 45.04 -14.98
N ALA A 26 -57.44 45.76 -16.10
CA ALA A 26 -57.74 45.16 -17.39
C ALA A 26 -56.65 44.17 -17.85
N LEU A 27 -55.37 44.46 -17.58
CA LEU A 27 -54.27 43.54 -17.86
C LEU A 27 -54.35 42.27 -17.02
N ILE A 28 -54.68 42.37 -15.73
CA ILE A 28 -54.86 41.21 -14.84
C ILE A 28 -56.09 40.40 -15.26
N GLU A 29 -57.20 41.05 -15.60
CA GLU A 29 -58.39 40.37 -16.14
C GLU A 29 -58.08 39.69 -17.49
N GLY A 30 -57.22 40.28 -18.33
CA GLY A 30 -56.73 39.66 -19.56
C GLY A 30 -55.82 38.48 -19.30
N LEU A 31 -54.93 38.59 -18.30
CA LEU A 31 -54.07 37.51 -17.83
C LEU A 31 -54.89 36.33 -17.29
N ASP A 32 -55.92 36.59 -16.48
CA ASP A 32 -56.84 35.58 -15.97
C ASP A 32 -57.64 34.89 -17.10
N ARG A 33 -57.84 35.58 -18.24
CA ARG A 33 -58.40 35.03 -19.48
C ARG A 33 -57.38 34.33 -20.39
N ASN A 34 -56.11 34.21 -19.97
CA ASN A 34 -54.98 33.69 -20.76
C ASN A 34 -54.71 34.48 -22.07
N GLU A 35 -54.91 35.81 -22.07
CA GLU A 35 -54.51 36.65 -23.21
C GLU A 35 -52.98 36.68 -23.35
N HIS A 36 -52.47 36.39 -24.55
CA HIS A 36 -51.05 36.06 -24.76
C HIS A 36 -50.07 37.20 -24.44
N GLU A 37 -50.48 38.46 -24.65
CA GLU A 37 -49.64 39.64 -24.41
C GLU A 37 -49.72 40.13 -22.95
N ALA A 38 -50.76 39.75 -22.20
CA ALA A 38 -51.00 40.27 -20.86
C ALA A 38 -49.85 39.99 -19.86
N PRO A 39 -49.23 38.79 -19.80
CA PRO A 39 -48.08 38.55 -18.92
C PRO A 39 -46.89 39.48 -19.23
N LYS A 40 -46.61 39.71 -20.52
CA LYS A 40 -45.52 40.56 -20.98
C LYS A 40 -45.76 42.01 -20.57
N ASP A 41 -46.96 42.52 -20.83
CA ASP A 41 -47.34 43.88 -20.48
C ASP A 41 -47.33 44.10 -18.96
N ILE A 42 -47.71 43.10 -18.17
CA ILE A 42 -47.62 43.14 -16.70
C ILE A 42 -46.16 43.20 -16.23
N ILE A 43 -45.24 42.43 -16.86
CA ILE A 43 -43.81 42.45 -16.51
C ILE A 43 -43.17 43.80 -16.87
N GLU A 44 -43.43 44.32 -18.07
CA GLU A 44 -42.89 45.61 -18.52
C GLU A 44 -43.39 46.79 -17.66
N ASN A 45 -44.51 46.61 -16.94
CA ASN A 45 -45.13 47.61 -16.06
C ASN A 45 -45.19 47.16 -14.59
N TRP A 46 -44.31 46.24 -14.16
CA TRP A 46 -44.40 45.59 -12.84
C TRP A 46 -44.47 46.59 -11.68
N ASP A 47 -43.66 47.64 -11.68
CA ASP A 47 -43.64 48.67 -10.62
C ASP A 47 -45.01 49.34 -10.40
N HIS A 48 -45.88 49.37 -11.42
CA HIS A 48 -47.22 49.94 -11.35
C HIS A 48 -48.30 48.88 -11.13
N CYS A 49 -48.10 47.66 -11.64
CA CYS A 49 -49.10 46.60 -11.61
C CYS A 49 -48.92 45.59 -10.46
N SER A 50 -47.78 45.55 -9.78
CA SER A 50 -47.44 44.55 -8.75
C SER A 50 -48.48 44.46 -7.63
N SER A 51 -48.88 45.58 -7.03
CA SER A 51 -49.88 45.58 -5.95
C SER A 51 -51.24 45.04 -6.41
N THR A 52 -51.65 45.38 -7.63
CA THR A 52 -52.93 44.94 -8.19
C THR A 52 -52.85 43.46 -8.55
N PHE A 53 -51.73 43.00 -9.11
CA PHE A 53 -51.48 41.61 -9.47
C PHE A 53 -51.48 40.71 -8.23
N LEU A 54 -50.69 41.05 -7.22
CA LEU A 54 -50.57 40.28 -5.97
C LEU A 54 -51.91 40.17 -5.24
N GLY A 55 -52.70 41.25 -5.20
CA GLY A 55 -54.01 41.25 -4.56
C GLY A 55 -55.14 40.61 -5.38
N SER A 56 -55.22 40.91 -6.67
CA SER A 56 -56.44 40.69 -7.47
C SER A 56 -56.35 39.56 -8.49
N THR A 57 -55.16 39.06 -8.82
CA THR A 57 -55.04 37.98 -9.82
C THR A 57 -55.60 36.66 -9.26
N THR A 58 -56.23 35.88 -10.12
CA THR A 58 -56.76 34.55 -9.79
C THR A 58 -55.66 33.48 -9.83
N GLU A 59 -55.93 32.27 -9.31
CA GLU A 59 -55.01 31.12 -9.44
C GLU A 59 -54.62 30.86 -10.91
N GLN A 60 -55.57 31.01 -11.83
CA GLN A 60 -55.35 30.84 -13.27
C GLN A 60 -54.41 31.92 -13.83
N GLY A 61 -54.58 33.18 -13.41
CA GLY A 61 -53.68 34.27 -13.79
C GLY A 61 -52.26 34.09 -13.23
N VAL A 62 -52.11 33.66 -11.98
CA VAL A 62 -50.79 33.32 -11.40
C VAL A 62 -50.09 32.25 -12.26
N SER A 63 -50.79 31.16 -12.59
CA SER A 63 -50.26 30.08 -13.43
C SER A 63 -49.85 30.59 -14.82
N ALA A 64 -50.69 31.38 -15.48
CA ALA A 64 -50.40 31.97 -16.79
C ALA A 64 -49.15 32.86 -16.76
N PHE A 65 -49.02 33.66 -15.70
CA PHE A 65 -47.89 34.56 -15.49
C PHE A 65 -46.57 33.80 -15.27
N LEU A 66 -46.57 32.80 -14.37
CA LEU A 66 -45.38 32.00 -14.08
C LEU A 66 -44.94 31.17 -15.30
N ASN A 67 -45.88 30.58 -16.03
CA ASN A 67 -45.60 29.83 -17.25
C ASN A 67 -44.96 30.72 -18.33
N PHE A 68 -45.45 31.95 -18.47
CA PHE A 68 -44.85 32.93 -19.37
C PHE A 68 -43.41 33.26 -18.97
N MET A 69 -43.15 33.55 -17.69
CA MET A 69 -41.79 33.84 -17.21
C MET A 69 -40.83 32.67 -17.49
N MET A 70 -41.28 31.43 -17.26
CA MET A 70 -40.49 30.23 -17.51
C MET A 70 -40.21 30.01 -19.00
N SER A 71 -41.20 30.26 -19.87
CA SER A 71 -41.01 30.17 -21.31
C SER A 71 -39.94 31.15 -21.80
N GLN A 72 -39.98 32.38 -21.32
CA GLN A 72 -39.00 33.41 -21.66
C GLN A 72 -37.61 33.08 -21.10
N LEU A 73 -37.51 32.54 -19.88
CA LEU A 73 -36.22 32.13 -19.30
C LEU A 73 -35.60 31.00 -20.09
N LYS A 74 -36.42 30.05 -20.57
CA LYS A 74 -35.98 28.95 -21.42
C LYS A 74 -35.49 29.44 -22.78
N GLU A 75 -36.16 30.41 -23.39
CA GLU A 75 -35.69 31.04 -24.64
C GLU A 75 -34.34 31.75 -24.44
N ILE A 76 -34.19 32.52 -23.36
CA ILE A 76 -32.93 33.21 -23.03
C ILE A 76 -31.80 32.21 -22.75
N MET A 77 -32.08 31.10 -22.06
CA MET A 77 -31.11 30.03 -21.88
C MET A 77 -30.70 29.42 -23.22
N ILE A 78 -31.65 29.10 -24.11
CA ILE A 78 -31.35 28.53 -25.42
C ILE A 78 -30.50 29.50 -26.27
N ASP A 79 -30.81 30.79 -26.26
CA ASP A 79 -30.04 31.81 -26.98
C ASP A 79 -28.63 31.98 -26.40
N SER A 80 -28.50 31.98 -25.07
CA SER A 80 -27.22 32.02 -24.37
C SER A 80 -26.37 30.76 -24.67
N TYR A 81 -27.01 29.60 -24.82
CA TYR A 81 -26.34 28.34 -25.17
C TYR A 81 -25.86 28.29 -26.62
N LYS A 82 -26.55 28.96 -27.55
CA LYS A 82 -26.14 29.00 -28.98
C LYS A 82 -24.93 29.89 -29.24
N GLY A 83 -24.58 30.80 -28.31
CA GLY A 83 -23.47 31.74 -28.45
C GLY A 83 -22.14 31.32 -27.83
N VAL A 84 -22.08 30.21 -27.08
CA VAL A 84 -20.91 29.83 -26.26
C VAL A 84 -20.41 28.43 -26.67
N THR A 85 -19.13 28.29 -26.97
CA THR A 85 -18.53 26.99 -27.32
C THR A 85 -18.47 26.07 -26.09
N SER A 86 -18.57 24.75 -26.27
CA SER A 86 -18.68 23.79 -25.15
C SER A 86 -17.49 23.82 -24.16
N THR A 87 -16.38 24.43 -24.57
CA THR A 87 -15.15 24.55 -23.77
C THR A 87 -15.19 25.71 -22.77
N GLU A 88 -15.99 26.76 -23.02
CA GLU A 88 -16.12 27.90 -22.10
C GLU A 88 -17.14 27.67 -20.97
N MET A 89 -18.11 26.76 -21.16
CA MET A 89 -19.10 26.43 -20.13
C MET A 89 -18.55 25.59 -18.98
N GLY A 90 -17.48 24.81 -19.20
CA GLY A 90 -16.90 23.97 -18.15
C GLY A 90 -16.23 24.73 -17.00
N ASN A 91 -15.95 26.03 -17.20
CA ASN A 91 -15.18 26.85 -16.27
C ASN A 91 -15.98 27.96 -15.56
N ARG A 92 -17.27 28.14 -15.89
CA ARG A 92 -18.10 29.16 -15.23
C ARG A 92 -18.92 28.55 -14.10
N SER A 93 -18.96 29.22 -12.95
CA SER A 93 -19.80 28.76 -11.85
C SER A 93 -21.28 28.94 -12.19
N GLU A 94 -22.15 28.14 -11.57
CA GLU A 94 -23.60 28.26 -11.75
C GLU A 94 -24.11 29.67 -11.41
N GLU A 95 -23.47 30.36 -10.45
CA GLU A 95 -23.78 31.75 -10.10
C GLU A 95 -23.40 32.74 -11.21
N GLU A 96 -22.29 32.52 -11.92
CA GLU A 96 -21.89 33.34 -13.05
C GLU A 96 -22.86 33.20 -14.24
N ILE A 97 -23.35 31.98 -14.47
CA ILE A 97 -24.37 31.70 -15.49
C ILE A 97 -25.70 32.38 -15.12
N LYS A 98 -26.13 32.26 -13.85
CA LYS A 98 -27.34 32.94 -13.35
C LYS A 98 -27.22 34.46 -13.44
N SER A 99 -26.10 35.02 -13.00
CA SER A 99 -25.85 36.47 -13.08
C SER A 99 -25.88 36.98 -14.53
N ALA A 100 -25.38 36.20 -15.48
CA ALA A 100 -25.46 36.53 -16.90
C ALA A 100 -26.90 36.46 -17.45
N LEU A 101 -27.66 35.41 -17.11
CA LEU A 101 -29.06 35.26 -17.50
C LEU A 101 -29.94 36.37 -16.92
N PHE A 102 -29.75 36.73 -15.65
CA PHE A 102 -30.48 37.84 -15.01
C PHE A 102 -30.14 39.20 -15.62
N ARG A 103 -28.88 39.40 -16.04
CA ARG A 103 -28.47 40.61 -16.76
C ARG A 103 -29.13 40.71 -18.13
N ASP A 104 -29.21 39.61 -18.88
CA ASP A 104 -29.87 39.59 -20.19
C ASP A 104 -31.38 39.81 -20.06
N TRP A 105 -32.03 39.16 -19.09
CA TRP A 105 -33.45 39.39 -18.79
C TRP A 105 -33.74 40.86 -18.46
N LYS A 106 -32.96 41.44 -17.54
CA LYS A 106 -33.11 42.84 -17.13
C LYS A 106 -32.95 43.78 -18.32
N SER A 107 -32.10 43.43 -19.29
CA SER A 107 -31.94 44.22 -20.52
C SER A 107 -33.17 44.16 -21.44
N ARG A 108 -33.90 43.03 -21.46
CA ARG A 108 -35.09 42.83 -22.32
C ARG A 108 -36.35 43.46 -21.75
N PHE A 109 -36.56 43.40 -20.43
CA PHE A 109 -37.82 43.82 -19.79
C PHE A 109 -37.69 45.03 -18.86
N ASN A 110 -36.48 45.58 -18.69
CA ASN A 110 -36.18 46.73 -17.82
C ASN A 110 -36.58 46.55 -16.35
N VAL A 111 -36.88 45.32 -15.91
CA VAL A 111 -37.27 44.93 -14.54
C VAL A 111 -36.38 43.77 -14.07
N SER A 112 -36.04 43.74 -12.78
CA SER A 112 -35.27 42.65 -12.17
C SER A 112 -36.19 41.50 -11.76
N ILE A 113 -35.89 40.26 -12.17
CA ILE A 113 -36.58 39.06 -11.67
C ILE A 113 -36.54 39.01 -10.14
N GLU A 114 -35.40 39.37 -9.53
CA GLU A 114 -35.25 39.42 -8.07
C GLU A 114 -36.27 40.37 -7.41
N GLY A 115 -36.62 41.48 -8.07
CA GLY A 115 -37.63 42.42 -7.57
C GLY A 115 -39.03 41.82 -7.60
N ILE A 116 -39.39 41.17 -8.72
CA ILE A 116 -40.66 40.45 -8.89
C ILE A 116 -40.80 39.35 -7.84
N THR A 117 -39.75 38.52 -7.66
CA THR A 117 -39.76 37.42 -6.69
C THR A 117 -39.81 37.91 -5.25
N GLN A 118 -39.18 39.05 -4.93
CA GLN A 118 -39.18 39.62 -3.58
C GLN A 118 -40.55 40.23 -3.21
N ASP A 119 -41.22 40.89 -4.16
CA ASP A 119 -42.58 41.40 -3.97
C ASP A 119 -43.58 40.24 -3.73
N MET A 120 -43.40 39.14 -4.46
CA MET A 120 -44.16 37.90 -4.26
C MET A 120 -43.89 37.26 -2.89
N ALA A 121 -42.65 37.27 -2.40
CA ALA A 121 -42.25 36.59 -1.16
C ALA A 121 -42.90 37.16 0.10
N ASN A 122 -43.25 38.45 0.06
CA ASN A 122 -43.76 39.20 1.21
C ASN A 122 -45.30 39.24 1.29
N THR A 123 -46.02 38.56 0.38
CA THR A 123 -47.49 38.63 0.32
C THR A 123 -48.14 37.28 0.64
N GLU A 124 -48.73 37.16 1.83
CA GLU A 124 -49.43 35.94 2.29
C GLU A 124 -50.59 35.54 1.36
N ASP A 125 -51.37 36.53 0.89
CA ASP A 125 -52.48 36.32 -0.04
C ASP A 125 -52.02 35.72 -1.38
N PHE A 126 -50.83 36.09 -1.85
CA PHE A 126 -50.24 35.50 -3.06
C PHE A 126 -49.81 34.06 -2.81
N ALA A 127 -49.16 33.79 -1.67
CA ALA A 127 -48.72 32.44 -1.31
C ALA A 127 -49.89 31.45 -1.22
N SER A 128 -51.05 31.90 -0.71
CA SER A 128 -52.27 31.06 -0.64
C SER A 128 -52.83 30.60 -1.99
N LYS A 129 -52.45 31.28 -3.08
CA LYS A 129 -52.87 30.98 -4.46
C LYS A 129 -51.84 30.13 -5.21
N LEU A 130 -50.68 29.84 -4.62
CA LEU A 130 -49.63 29.02 -5.22
C LEU A 130 -49.87 27.54 -4.95
N GLU A 131 -49.84 26.73 -6.01
CA GLU A 131 -49.65 25.28 -5.91
C GLU A 131 -48.17 24.97 -5.66
N VAL A 132 -47.89 23.81 -5.06
CA VAL A 132 -46.53 23.35 -4.68
C VAL A 132 -45.55 23.38 -5.85
N GLU A 133 -45.96 22.92 -7.04
CA GLU A 133 -45.09 22.87 -8.23
C GLU A 133 -44.58 24.27 -8.61
N TYR A 134 -45.44 25.29 -8.52
CA TYR A 134 -45.07 26.68 -8.82
C TYR A 134 -44.21 27.29 -7.72
N PHE A 135 -44.44 26.90 -6.48
CA PHE A 135 -43.62 27.31 -5.36
C PHE A 135 -42.19 26.74 -5.46
N GLU A 136 -42.05 25.46 -5.81
CA GLU A 136 -40.75 24.82 -6.11
C GLU A 136 -40.01 25.55 -7.23
N MET A 137 -40.71 25.90 -8.31
CA MET A 137 -40.15 26.70 -9.41
C MET A 137 -39.67 28.08 -8.93
N LEU A 138 -40.42 28.76 -8.06
CA LEU A 138 -40.02 30.05 -7.52
C LEU A 138 -38.74 29.92 -6.67
N LEU A 139 -38.63 28.88 -5.84
CA LEU A 139 -37.40 28.61 -5.05
C LEU A 139 -36.18 28.44 -5.96
N ASP A 140 -36.34 27.75 -7.10
CA ASP A 140 -35.26 27.59 -8.08
C ASP A 140 -34.80 28.91 -8.72
N LEU A 141 -35.69 29.90 -8.78
CA LEU A 141 -35.42 31.26 -9.25
C LEU A 141 -34.86 32.19 -8.15
N GLY A 142 -34.62 31.68 -6.94
CA GLY A 142 -34.04 32.44 -5.82
C GLY A 142 -35.06 33.07 -4.87
N PHE A 143 -36.34 32.66 -4.96
CA PHE A 143 -37.37 33.07 -4.01
C PHE A 143 -37.04 32.56 -2.59
N THR A 144 -37.04 33.44 -1.60
CA THR A 144 -36.86 33.08 -0.19
C THR A 144 -38.15 33.37 0.60
N PRO A 145 -39.02 32.37 0.84
CA PRO A 145 -40.28 32.59 1.53
C PRO A 145 -40.07 32.91 3.00
N SER A 146 -40.93 33.77 3.56
CA SER A 146 -41.08 33.85 5.02
C SER A 146 -41.78 32.58 5.55
N SER A 147 -41.59 32.25 6.83
CA SER A 147 -42.26 31.10 7.47
C SER A 147 -43.80 31.18 7.41
N ARG A 148 -44.37 32.39 7.38
CA ARG A 148 -45.81 32.60 7.22
C ARG A 148 -46.25 32.36 5.77
N SER A 149 -45.52 32.92 4.80
CA SER A 149 -45.79 32.70 3.38
C SER A 149 -45.71 31.20 3.04
N PHE A 150 -44.70 30.49 3.56
CA PHE A 150 -44.54 29.05 3.39
C PHE A 150 -45.75 28.27 3.92
N ALA A 151 -46.21 28.57 5.14
CA ALA A 151 -47.35 27.89 5.74
C ALA A 151 -48.68 28.11 5.00
N GLN A 152 -48.81 29.17 4.21
CA GLN A 152 -50.02 29.48 3.44
C GLN A 152 -50.05 28.79 2.06
N VAL A 153 -48.93 28.25 1.56
CA VAL A 153 -48.88 27.58 0.25
C VAL A 153 -49.85 26.41 0.21
N LYS A 154 -50.65 26.33 -0.84
CA LYS A 154 -51.66 25.30 -1.00
C LYS A 154 -50.97 23.94 -1.15
N ARG A 155 -51.42 22.98 -0.34
CA ARG A 155 -50.85 21.61 -0.30
C ARG A 155 -49.35 21.57 0.06
N ILE A 156 -48.81 22.55 0.80
CA ILE A 156 -47.40 22.61 1.23
C ILE A 156 -46.85 21.32 1.87
N ARG A 157 -47.72 20.45 2.41
CA ARG A 157 -47.36 19.13 2.93
C ARG A 157 -46.82 18.17 1.87
N GLU A 158 -47.09 18.42 0.60
CA GLU A 158 -46.64 17.63 -0.55
C GLU A 158 -45.29 18.12 -1.11
N PHE A 159 -44.76 19.22 -0.58
CA PHE A 159 -43.51 19.85 -1.01
C PHE A 159 -42.32 18.89 -0.95
N GLN A 160 -41.58 18.81 -2.06
CA GLN A 160 -40.31 18.09 -2.16
C GLN A 160 -39.27 19.04 -2.74
N PRO A 161 -38.22 19.40 -1.99
CA PRO A 161 -37.21 20.28 -2.55
C PRO A 161 -36.49 19.60 -3.72
N PRO A 162 -35.99 20.38 -4.69
CA PRO A 162 -35.21 19.86 -5.80
C PRO A 162 -33.96 19.07 -5.29
N PRO A 163 -33.66 17.89 -5.86
CA PRO A 163 -32.50 17.10 -5.44
C PRO A 163 -31.19 17.85 -5.73
N GLY A 164 -30.31 17.94 -4.72
CA GLY A 164 -28.94 18.48 -4.88
C GLY A 164 -28.71 19.90 -4.34
N LYS A 165 -29.72 20.54 -3.74
CA LYS A 165 -29.55 21.80 -3.00
C LYS A 165 -29.87 21.55 -1.53
N GLY A 166 -28.91 21.78 -0.62
CA GLY A 166 -29.25 22.06 0.77
C GLY A 166 -30.13 23.29 0.74
N SER A 167 -31.44 23.10 0.89
CA SER A 167 -32.42 24.11 0.57
C SER A 167 -32.10 25.37 1.38
N GLY A 168 -31.89 26.51 0.72
CA GLY A 168 -31.63 27.80 1.36
C GLY A 168 -32.85 28.35 2.12
N LEU A 169 -33.64 27.45 2.70
CA LEU A 169 -34.80 27.77 3.51
C LEU A 169 -34.34 28.21 4.90
N PRO A 170 -34.93 29.27 5.47
CA PRO A 170 -34.62 29.74 6.81
C PRO A 170 -34.74 28.63 7.87
N GLU A 171 -33.93 28.71 8.93
CA GLU A 171 -33.97 27.76 10.06
C GLU A 171 -35.35 27.72 10.76
N ASN A 172 -36.08 28.83 10.73
CA ASN A 172 -37.41 28.96 11.32
C ASN A 172 -38.56 28.77 10.30
N ILE A 173 -38.30 28.24 9.10
CA ILE A 173 -39.33 28.14 8.04
C ILE A 173 -40.56 27.34 8.49
N LEU A 174 -40.39 26.39 9.42
CA LEU A 174 -41.45 25.54 9.97
C LEU A 174 -42.18 26.16 11.17
N GLU A 175 -41.90 27.41 11.52
CA GLU A 175 -42.44 28.05 12.72
C GLU A 175 -43.98 28.09 12.74
N TYR A 176 -44.66 28.14 11.59
CA TYR A 176 -46.13 28.23 11.50
C TYR A 176 -46.81 26.98 10.92
N CYS A 177 -46.08 25.88 10.77
CA CYS A 177 -46.62 24.64 10.21
C CYS A 177 -47.22 23.74 11.32
N ASP A 178 -48.55 23.65 11.40
CA ASP A 178 -49.28 22.88 12.42
C ASP A 178 -49.73 21.47 11.94
N GLY A 179 -49.06 20.87 10.95
CA GLY A 179 -49.50 19.60 10.33
C GLY A 179 -48.40 18.57 10.09
N LEU A 180 -48.83 17.35 9.75
CA LEU A 180 -47.96 16.27 9.27
C LEU A 180 -47.11 16.74 8.08
N MET A 181 -45.79 16.73 8.24
CA MET A 181 -44.80 17.07 7.22
C MET A 181 -43.96 15.84 6.91
N ARG A 182 -43.59 15.66 5.65
CA ARG A 182 -42.55 14.68 5.28
C ARG A 182 -41.21 15.15 5.84
N THR A 183 -40.45 14.23 6.43
CA THR A 183 -39.20 14.53 7.15
C THR A 183 -37.94 14.31 6.31
N ASP A 184 -38.10 13.86 5.07
CA ASP A 184 -37.02 13.50 4.14
C ASP A 184 -36.20 14.69 3.62
N TRP A 185 -36.67 15.92 3.87
CA TRP A 185 -35.98 17.15 3.47
C TRP A 185 -35.69 18.14 4.60
N VAL A 186 -36.08 17.83 5.83
CA VAL A 186 -35.96 18.75 6.97
C VAL A 186 -34.53 18.68 7.53
N ALA A 187 -33.88 19.82 7.74
CA ALA A 187 -32.56 19.86 8.37
C ALA A 187 -32.65 19.53 9.88
N PRO A 188 -31.59 18.99 10.52
CA PRO A 188 -31.59 18.66 11.95
C PRO A 188 -31.99 19.82 12.86
N GLU A 189 -31.55 21.04 12.55
CA GLU A 189 -31.85 22.26 13.31
C GLU A 189 -33.33 22.62 13.21
N GLN A 190 -33.91 22.53 12.02
CA GLN A 190 -35.34 22.74 11.75
C GLN A 190 -36.20 21.67 12.45
N PHE A 191 -35.73 20.41 12.45
CA PHE A 191 -36.40 19.32 13.14
C PHE A 191 -36.34 19.45 14.66
N LYS A 192 -35.21 19.95 15.20
CA LYS A 192 -35.06 20.25 16.63
C LYS A 192 -36.00 21.37 17.08
N LEU A 193 -36.16 22.42 16.26
CA LEU A 193 -37.14 23.49 16.49
C LEU A 193 -38.58 22.97 16.45
N LEU A 194 -38.90 22.13 15.45
CA LEU A 194 -40.17 21.41 15.37
C LEU A 194 -40.40 20.52 16.60
N GLY A 195 -39.33 19.92 17.14
CA GLY A 195 -39.30 19.09 18.34
C GLY A 195 -39.94 19.75 19.57
N SER A 196 -39.76 21.06 19.75
CA SER A 196 -40.39 21.82 20.84
C SER A 196 -41.93 21.93 20.72
N LYS A 197 -42.47 21.82 19.49
CA LYS A 197 -43.92 21.79 19.21
C LYS A 197 -44.49 20.38 19.14
N LEU A 198 -43.65 19.38 18.83
CA LEU A 198 -43.96 17.94 18.81
C LEU A 198 -44.13 17.32 20.20
N GLU A 199 -43.97 18.08 21.30
CA GLU A 199 -44.21 17.62 22.68
C GLU A 199 -45.70 17.27 22.99
N LYS A 200 -46.60 17.34 22.01
CA LYS A 200 -47.98 16.85 22.12
C LYS A 200 -48.05 15.37 21.72
N ASP A 201 -48.56 14.50 22.60
CA ASP A 201 -48.50 13.02 22.50
C ASP A 201 -48.93 12.41 21.15
N LEU A 202 -49.74 13.10 20.36
CA LEU A 202 -50.34 12.61 19.11
C LEU A 202 -49.43 12.67 17.86
N LEU A 203 -48.38 13.50 17.84
CA LEU A 203 -47.65 13.75 16.58
C LEU A 203 -46.56 12.72 16.25
N CYS A 204 -46.00 12.01 17.23
CA CYS A 204 -44.93 11.02 16.99
C CYS A 204 -45.44 9.60 16.73
N THR A 205 -46.69 9.27 17.08
CA THR A 205 -47.32 7.98 16.74
C THR A 205 -47.78 7.90 15.29
N ASP A 206 -47.98 9.05 14.64
CA ASP A 206 -48.56 9.18 13.28
C ASP A 206 -47.52 9.60 12.21
N VAL A 207 -46.22 9.65 12.54
CA VAL A 207 -45.16 9.91 11.54
C VAL A 207 -45.10 8.72 10.58
N GLU A 208 -45.43 8.92 9.31
CA GLU A 208 -45.33 7.87 8.29
C GLU A 208 -43.90 7.32 8.21
N GLY A 209 -43.74 6.01 8.45
CA GLY A 209 -42.44 5.35 8.61
C GLY A 209 -41.51 5.32 7.41
N TYR A 210 -41.94 5.87 6.27
CA TYR A 210 -41.13 5.93 5.07
C TYR A 210 -40.36 7.25 5.05
N GLY A 211 -39.26 7.34 5.83
CA GLY A 211 -38.22 8.32 5.51
C GLY A 211 -37.74 9.25 6.61
N ILE A 212 -37.83 8.91 7.90
CA ILE A 212 -37.05 9.67 8.90
C ILE A 212 -35.56 9.50 8.56
N ASP A 213 -34.96 10.61 8.13
CA ASP A 213 -33.54 10.70 7.83
C ASP A 213 -32.74 10.35 9.08
N VAL A 214 -31.62 9.64 8.88
CA VAL A 214 -30.74 9.19 9.95
C VAL A 214 -30.23 10.37 10.78
N SER A 215 -29.93 11.51 10.14
CA SER A 215 -29.48 12.73 10.80
C SER A 215 -30.50 13.32 11.80
N LEU A 216 -31.81 13.09 11.58
CA LEU A 216 -32.87 13.58 12.46
C LEU A 216 -33.00 12.76 13.75
N LEU A 217 -32.66 11.47 13.70
CA LEU A 217 -32.66 10.60 14.89
C LEU A 217 -31.61 11.03 15.92
N ALA A 218 -30.55 11.71 15.51
CA ALA A 218 -29.51 12.23 16.40
C ALA A 218 -30.02 13.34 17.34
N VAL A 219 -31.10 14.04 16.96
CA VAL A 219 -31.65 15.19 17.70
C VAL A 219 -33.05 14.93 18.24
N ILE A 220 -33.51 13.68 18.25
CA ILE A 220 -34.84 13.30 18.71
C ILE A 220 -34.99 13.45 20.23
N SER A 221 -36.14 13.99 20.68
CA SER A 221 -36.48 14.06 22.10
C SER A 221 -36.91 12.70 22.67
N LEU A 222 -36.68 12.47 23.97
CA LEU A 222 -37.09 11.25 24.67
C LEU A 222 -38.58 10.94 24.46
N LYS A 223 -39.44 11.97 24.55
CA LYS A 223 -40.89 11.82 24.42
C LYS A 223 -41.28 11.33 23.02
N CYS A 224 -40.68 11.88 21.97
CA CYS A 224 -40.94 11.45 20.60
C CYS A 224 -40.36 10.06 20.31
N PHE A 225 -39.16 9.77 20.84
CA PHE A 225 -38.55 8.45 20.75
C PHE A 225 -39.41 7.35 21.38
N ARG A 226 -39.96 7.58 22.57
CA ARG A 226 -40.91 6.65 23.22
C ARG A 226 -42.20 6.49 22.40
N GLY A 227 -42.72 7.57 21.82
CA GLY A 227 -43.87 7.53 20.91
C GLY A 227 -43.60 6.65 19.68
N LEU A 228 -42.42 6.75 19.08
CA LEU A 228 -42.01 5.91 17.94
C LEU A 228 -41.89 4.43 18.33
N ILE A 229 -41.30 4.12 19.49
CA ILE A 229 -41.21 2.73 20.00
C ILE A 229 -42.60 2.11 20.18
N ARG A 230 -43.56 2.90 20.67
CA ARG A 230 -44.95 2.46 20.92
C ARG A 230 -45.83 2.43 19.67
N SER A 231 -45.38 3.03 18.58
CA SER A 231 -46.13 3.08 17.32
C SER A 231 -46.09 1.74 16.58
N SER A 232 -47.04 1.52 15.68
CA SER A 232 -47.05 0.34 14.79
C SER A 232 -46.03 0.45 13.64
N VAL A 233 -45.39 1.61 13.49
CA VAL A 233 -44.47 1.95 12.39
C VAL A 233 -43.20 1.09 12.49
N SER A 234 -42.71 0.55 11.37
CA SER A 234 -41.43 -0.18 11.34
C SER A 234 -40.29 0.80 11.56
N PHE A 235 -39.57 0.67 12.67
CA PHE A 235 -38.33 1.41 12.88
C PHE A 235 -37.36 1.03 11.74
N PRO A 236 -36.83 1.99 10.98
CA PRO A 236 -36.04 1.65 9.80
C PRO A 236 -34.73 1.00 10.25
N ALA A 237 -34.45 -0.18 9.68
CA ALA A 237 -33.23 -0.98 9.64
C ALA A 237 -32.24 -0.97 10.86
N PRO A 238 -31.63 -2.12 11.19
CA PRO A 238 -30.69 -2.31 12.30
C PRO A 238 -29.65 -1.22 12.58
N HIS A 239 -29.10 -0.58 11.55
CA HIS A 239 -27.99 0.38 11.66
C HIS A 239 -28.37 1.78 12.18
N LYS A 240 -29.65 2.05 12.48
CA LYS A 240 -30.10 3.40 12.88
C LYS A 240 -30.14 3.66 14.39
N TRP A 241 -30.03 2.62 15.23
CA TRP A 241 -30.03 2.76 16.70
C TRP A 241 -28.78 3.46 17.24
N SER A 242 -27.63 3.30 16.57
CA SER A 242 -26.36 3.94 16.94
C SER A 242 -26.34 5.45 16.71
N VAL A 243 -27.30 5.98 15.93
CA VAL A 243 -27.37 7.40 15.57
C VAL A 243 -28.16 8.19 16.61
N ILE A 244 -28.95 7.50 17.45
CA ILE A 244 -29.69 8.15 18.54
C ILE A 244 -28.70 8.61 19.61
N CYS A 245 -28.91 9.85 20.06
CA CYS A 245 -28.10 10.47 21.11
C CYS A 245 -27.99 9.55 22.36
N PRO A 246 -26.77 9.22 22.85
CA PRO A 246 -26.57 8.37 24.01
C PRO A 246 -27.32 8.85 25.26
N GLU A 247 -27.45 10.17 25.43
CA GLU A 247 -28.20 10.82 26.50
C GLU A 247 -29.69 10.40 26.47
N THR A 248 -30.32 10.44 25.29
CA THR A 248 -31.72 10.03 25.10
C THR A 248 -31.90 8.54 25.40
N ILE A 249 -30.94 7.69 25.00
CA ILE A 249 -30.94 6.25 25.32
C ILE A 249 -30.82 6.03 26.84
N ASN A 250 -29.91 6.75 27.50
CA ASN A 250 -29.70 6.64 28.94
C ASN A 250 -30.93 7.07 29.74
N GLU A 251 -31.61 8.14 29.32
CA GLU A 251 -32.89 8.53 29.92
C GLU A 251 -33.99 7.48 29.67
N TRP A 252 -34.04 6.91 28.46
CA TRP A 252 -35.01 5.86 28.11
C TRP A 252 -34.83 4.59 28.95
N ILE A 253 -33.61 4.23 29.34
CA ILE A 253 -33.34 3.06 30.20
C ILE A 253 -34.19 3.08 31.49
N SER A 254 -34.49 4.26 32.05
CA SER A 254 -35.36 4.41 33.23
C SER A 254 -36.83 4.02 32.99
N TYR A 255 -37.24 3.92 31.73
CA TYR A 255 -38.58 3.52 31.28
C TYR A 255 -38.57 2.16 30.55
N LEU A 256 -37.43 1.47 30.54
CA LEU A 256 -37.23 0.26 29.74
C LEU A 256 -38.25 -0.83 30.09
N GLU A 257 -38.61 -1.01 31.36
CA GLU A 257 -39.60 -2.01 31.77
C GLU A 257 -41.00 -1.78 31.17
N GLU A 258 -41.38 -0.52 30.99
CA GLU A 258 -42.67 -0.14 30.41
C GLU A 258 -42.65 -0.28 28.88
N ASP A 259 -41.55 0.15 28.25
CA ASP A 259 -41.47 0.34 26.81
C ASP A 259 -40.94 -0.88 26.05
N PHE A 260 -40.15 -1.75 26.68
CA PHE A 260 -39.47 -2.87 26.00
C PHE A 260 -40.44 -3.86 25.34
N GLN A 261 -41.64 -4.03 25.91
CA GLN A 261 -42.70 -4.86 25.32
C GLN A 261 -43.19 -4.36 23.95
N HIS A 262 -42.94 -3.09 23.63
CA HIS A 262 -43.31 -2.48 22.36
C HIS A 262 -42.16 -2.49 21.34
N VAL A 263 -40.93 -2.81 21.77
CA VAL A 263 -39.78 -2.94 20.88
C VAL A 263 -39.95 -4.18 20.01
N LYS A 264 -40.04 -4.00 18.70
CA LYS A 264 -40.16 -5.11 17.74
C LYS A 264 -38.93 -6.04 17.80
N PRO A 265 -39.13 -7.37 17.77
CA PRO A 265 -38.05 -8.38 17.76
C PRO A 265 -36.91 -8.10 16.77
N GLU A 266 -37.25 -7.64 15.56
CA GLU A 266 -36.29 -7.31 14.50
C GLU A 266 -35.24 -6.24 14.90
N ASN A 267 -35.54 -5.43 15.92
CA ASN A 267 -34.63 -4.40 16.43
C ASN A 267 -33.70 -4.90 17.54
N TYR A 268 -33.97 -6.06 18.15
CA TYR A 268 -33.18 -6.61 19.26
C TYR A 268 -31.67 -6.69 18.95
N PRO A 269 -31.22 -7.20 17.77
CA PRO A 269 -29.79 -7.28 17.45
C PRO A 269 -29.07 -5.93 17.44
N SER A 270 -29.83 -4.84 17.35
CA SER A 270 -29.36 -3.47 17.09
C SER A 270 -29.44 -2.56 18.29
N LEU A 271 -30.08 -3.01 19.37
CA LEU A 271 -30.20 -2.20 20.57
C LEU A 271 -28.81 -1.86 21.14
N PRO A 272 -28.61 -0.65 21.68
CA PRO A 272 -27.35 -0.26 22.31
C PRO A 272 -26.92 -1.23 23.42
N ILE A 273 -25.60 -1.34 23.65
CA ILE A 273 -25.02 -2.21 24.68
C ILE A 273 -25.57 -1.87 26.08
N SER A 274 -25.78 -0.58 26.37
CA SER A 274 -26.35 -0.10 27.64
C SER A 274 -27.77 -0.60 27.90
N VAL A 275 -28.57 -0.79 26.84
CA VAL A 275 -29.93 -1.34 26.93
C VAL A 275 -29.83 -2.84 27.23
N TRP A 276 -28.99 -3.57 26.49
CA TRP A 276 -28.79 -5.00 26.73
C TRP A 276 -28.21 -5.31 28.10
N GLN A 277 -27.33 -4.46 28.65
CA GLN A 277 -26.86 -4.55 30.03
C GLN A 277 -28.02 -4.59 31.02
N ASN A 278 -29.01 -3.70 30.87
CA ASN A 278 -30.16 -3.64 31.76
C ASN A 278 -31.14 -4.80 31.53
N VAL A 279 -31.33 -5.23 30.27
CA VAL A 279 -32.12 -6.43 29.95
C VAL A 279 -31.49 -7.68 30.58
N LEU A 280 -30.18 -7.87 30.51
CA LEU A 280 -29.50 -9.04 31.10
C LEU A 280 -29.50 -9.03 32.64
N LYS A 281 -29.49 -7.84 33.25
CA LYS A 281 -29.65 -7.66 34.71
C LYS A 281 -31.07 -8.00 35.20
N SER A 282 -32.10 -7.96 34.35
CA SER A 282 -33.49 -8.24 34.70
C SER A 282 -34.01 -9.57 34.13
N SER A 283 -34.44 -10.49 35.00
CA SER A 283 -35.01 -11.77 34.53
C SER A 283 -36.27 -11.59 33.71
N ALA A 284 -37.15 -10.69 34.12
CA ALA A 284 -38.41 -10.44 33.44
C ALA A 284 -38.21 -9.91 32.01
N LEU A 285 -37.24 -9.01 31.81
CA LEU A 285 -36.95 -8.44 30.48
C LEU A 285 -36.28 -9.46 29.57
N LEU A 286 -35.35 -10.26 30.09
CA LEU A 286 -34.73 -11.32 29.31
C LEU A 286 -35.76 -12.38 28.89
N ASP A 287 -36.63 -12.80 29.82
CA ASP A 287 -37.72 -13.74 29.52
C ASP A 287 -38.67 -13.19 28.44
N LEU A 288 -39.00 -11.89 28.53
CA LEU A 288 -39.81 -11.20 27.53
C LEU A 288 -39.12 -11.14 26.17
N ALA A 289 -37.81 -10.85 26.13
CA ALA A 289 -37.03 -10.84 24.89
C ALA A 289 -37.01 -12.23 24.24
N MET A 290 -36.73 -13.28 25.02
CA MET A 290 -36.72 -14.67 24.53
C MET A 290 -38.09 -15.15 24.06
N LYS A 291 -39.16 -14.71 24.73
CA LYS A 291 -40.53 -15.03 24.32
C LYS A 291 -40.91 -14.37 22.99
N ASN A 292 -40.45 -13.13 22.79
CA ASN A 292 -40.76 -12.33 21.60
C ASN A 292 -39.87 -12.68 20.40
N ASP A 293 -38.64 -13.14 20.64
CA ASP A 293 -37.72 -13.64 19.62
C ASP A 293 -37.06 -14.97 20.07
N PRO A 294 -37.66 -16.12 19.74
CA PRO A 294 -37.11 -17.42 20.09
C PRO A 294 -35.73 -17.71 19.45
N ASP A 295 -35.41 -17.03 18.34
CA ASP A 295 -34.13 -17.16 17.63
C ASP A 295 -33.08 -16.12 18.09
N LEU A 296 -33.37 -15.36 19.16
CA LEU A 296 -32.48 -14.30 19.63
C LEU A 296 -31.09 -14.84 19.96
N ASP A 297 -30.99 -16.11 20.39
CA ASP A 297 -29.75 -16.82 20.64
C ASP A 297 -28.86 -17.05 19.40
N VAL A 298 -29.43 -16.96 18.19
CA VAL A 298 -28.71 -17.01 16.91
C VAL A 298 -28.28 -15.62 16.43
N ARG A 299 -28.95 -14.53 16.87
CA ARG A 299 -28.81 -13.15 16.34
C ARG A 299 -28.15 -12.17 17.32
N LEU A 300 -27.30 -12.66 18.22
CA LEU A 300 -26.82 -11.94 19.42
C LEU A 300 -25.84 -10.76 19.22
N SER A 301 -25.80 -10.05 18.08
CA SER A 301 -24.67 -9.13 17.73
C SER A 301 -24.32 -8.05 18.77
N ASN A 302 -25.30 -7.40 19.41
CA ASN A 302 -25.01 -6.40 20.46
C ASN A 302 -25.08 -6.97 21.88
N ILE A 303 -25.86 -8.04 22.10
CA ILE A 303 -25.92 -8.76 23.39
C ILE A 303 -24.53 -9.28 23.77
N ILE A 304 -23.80 -9.83 22.80
CA ILE A 304 -22.46 -10.36 23.00
C ILE A 304 -21.39 -9.31 23.29
N ASN A 305 -21.71 -8.02 23.18
CA ASN A 305 -20.78 -6.93 23.50
C ASN A 305 -21.00 -6.38 24.92
N VAL A 306 -21.92 -6.96 25.70
CA VAL A 306 -22.14 -6.60 27.11
C VAL A 306 -21.07 -7.21 28.02
N PRO A 307 -20.21 -6.40 28.68
CA PRO A 307 -19.16 -6.92 29.55
C PRO A 307 -19.71 -7.83 30.66
N LEU A 308 -19.16 -9.02 30.79
CA LEU A 308 -19.59 -10.00 31.81
C LEU A 308 -19.38 -9.49 33.25
N SER A 309 -18.41 -8.59 33.47
CA SER A 309 -18.19 -7.93 34.76
C SER A 309 -19.40 -7.12 35.23
N GLU A 310 -20.15 -6.54 34.28
CA GLU A 310 -21.37 -5.75 34.57
C GLU A 310 -22.56 -6.65 34.92
N ILE A 311 -22.56 -7.90 34.47
CA ILE A 311 -23.62 -8.87 34.79
C ILE A 311 -23.34 -9.52 36.15
N GLY A 312 -22.08 -9.88 36.41
CA GLY A 312 -21.65 -10.56 37.64
C GLY A 312 -21.91 -12.07 37.63
N HIS A 313 -21.11 -12.82 38.41
CA HIS A 313 -21.09 -14.29 38.39
C HIS A 313 -22.40 -14.95 38.84
N VAL A 314 -23.13 -14.36 39.81
CA VAL A 314 -24.41 -14.90 40.30
C VAL A 314 -25.48 -14.84 39.21
N ARG A 315 -25.63 -13.67 38.57
CA ARG A 315 -26.63 -13.46 37.52
C ARG A 315 -26.27 -14.24 36.26
N PHE A 316 -24.99 -14.30 35.90
CA PHE A 316 -24.53 -15.14 34.79
C PHE A 316 -24.88 -16.62 35.02
N ALA A 317 -24.67 -17.15 36.24
CA ALA A 317 -25.05 -18.53 36.57
C ALA A 317 -26.57 -18.76 36.50
N GLU A 318 -27.38 -17.75 36.87
CA GLU A 318 -28.83 -17.80 36.71
C GLU A 318 -29.25 -17.85 35.23
N ILE A 319 -28.66 -16.99 34.40
CA ILE A 319 -28.88 -16.99 32.94
C ILE A 319 -28.44 -18.33 32.34
N ALA A 320 -27.30 -18.89 32.76
CA ALA A 320 -26.84 -20.20 32.27
C ALA A 320 -27.81 -21.33 32.62
N ARG A 321 -28.51 -21.22 33.75
CA ARG A 321 -29.51 -22.20 34.20
C ARG A 321 -30.85 -22.06 33.47
N GLN A 322 -31.32 -20.85 33.27
CA GLN A 322 -32.64 -20.56 32.69
C GLN A 322 -32.60 -20.48 31.15
N HIS A 323 -31.53 -19.88 30.61
CA HIS A 323 -31.34 -19.53 29.20
C HIS A 323 -29.93 -19.93 28.71
N PRO A 324 -29.61 -21.23 28.66
CA PRO A 324 -28.24 -21.71 28.39
C PRO A 324 -27.66 -21.23 27.04
N ASN A 325 -28.50 -21.03 26.01
CA ASN A 325 -28.03 -20.53 24.72
C ASN A 325 -27.60 -19.05 24.77
N VAL A 326 -28.27 -18.22 25.58
CA VAL A 326 -27.89 -16.81 25.80
C VAL A 326 -26.58 -16.75 26.57
N ALA A 327 -26.47 -17.48 27.68
CA ALA A 327 -25.23 -17.57 28.45
C ALA A 327 -24.06 -18.04 27.58
N ARG A 328 -24.30 -19.03 26.71
CA ARG A 328 -23.31 -19.51 25.74
C ARG A 328 -22.87 -18.43 24.76
N GLY A 329 -23.81 -17.66 24.21
CA GLY A 329 -23.48 -16.57 23.30
C GLY A 329 -22.66 -15.47 23.96
N LEU A 330 -23.03 -15.07 25.18
CA LEU A 330 -22.24 -14.16 26.02
C LEU A 330 -20.84 -14.72 26.32
N PHE A 331 -20.74 -16.04 26.49
CA PHE A 331 -19.47 -16.70 26.78
C PHE A 331 -18.55 -16.82 25.54
N ILE A 332 -19.08 -16.94 24.31
CA ILE A 332 -18.21 -17.17 23.12
C ILE A 332 -17.42 -15.90 22.71
N THR A 333 -17.96 -14.71 22.91
CA THR A 333 -17.42 -13.48 22.31
C THR A 333 -16.39 -12.77 23.18
N PHE A 334 -16.39 -12.99 24.51
CA PHE A 334 -15.54 -12.28 25.47
C PHE A 334 -14.14 -12.90 25.69
N SER A 335 -13.58 -13.58 24.69
CA SER A 335 -12.35 -14.36 24.85
C SER A 335 -11.13 -13.56 25.34
N SER A 336 -11.13 -12.23 25.23
CA SER A 336 -10.07 -11.35 25.75
C SER A 336 -10.30 -10.78 27.15
N ASN A 337 -11.54 -10.63 27.65
CA ASN A 337 -11.85 -9.87 28.89
C ASN A 337 -12.82 -10.57 29.87
N PHE A 338 -12.69 -11.88 30.05
CA PHE A 338 -13.41 -12.61 31.10
C PHE A 338 -13.05 -12.17 32.53
N PRO A 339 -14.04 -11.84 33.39
CA PRO A 339 -13.84 -11.79 34.84
C PRO A 339 -13.47 -13.18 35.35
N ALA A 340 -12.41 -13.27 36.16
CA ALA A 340 -11.88 -14.54 36.65
C ALA A 340 -12.92 -15.35 37.45
N ASP A 341 -13.83 -14.65 38.13
CA ASP A 341 -14.86 -15.22 39.00
C ASP A 341 -16.20 -15.49 38.30
N ILE A 342 -16.35 -15.20 37.01
CA ILE A 342 -17.66 -15.24 36.33
C ILE A 342 -18.39 -16.59 36.44
N LEU A 343 -17.62 -17.68 36.62
CA LEU A 343 -18.14 -19.05 36.79
C LEU A 343 -18.22 -19.51 38.24
N ALA A 344 -17.86 -18.67 39.22
CA ALA A 344 -17.82 -19.03 40.63
C ALA A 344 -19.16 -19.52 41.19
N SER A 345 -20.28 -19.11 40.58
CA SER A 345 -21.64 -19.55 40.95
C SER A 345 -22.25 -20.59 40.02
N CYS A 346 -21.55 -21.04 38.97
CA CYS A 346 -22.02 -22.08 38.07
C CYS A 346 -21.80 -23.46 38.70
N GLY A 347 -22.82 -24.33 38.65
CA GLY A 347 -22.71 -25.73 39.05
C GLY A 347 -22.39 -26.66 37.87
N LYS A 348 -22.39 -27.97 38.15
CA LYS A 348 -22.07 -29.02 37.16
C LYS A 348 -22.91 -28.93 35.88
N GLU A 349 -24.21 -28.69 35.98
CA GLU A 349 -25.10 -28.66 34.82
C GLU A 349 -24.96 -27.36 34.02
N GLU A 350 -24.73 -26.22 34.67
CA GLU A 350 -24.46 -24.94 34.00
C GLU A 350 -23.14 -25.00 33.21
N VAL A 351 -22.07 -25.54 33.81
CA VAL A 351 -20.77 -25.72 33.12
C VAL A 351 -20.91 -26.68 31.93
N LYS A 352 -21.67 -27.78 32.10
CA LYS A 352 -21.94 -28.74 31.02
C LYS A 352 -22.72 -28.11 29.85
N ALA A 353 -23.66 -27.21 30.13
CA ALA A 353 -24.40 -26.48 29.09
C ALA A 353 -23.51 -25.53 28.27
N LEU A 354 -22.51 -24.92 28.90
CA LEU A 354 -21.53 -24.05 28.24
C LEU A 354 -20.49 -24.82 27.41
N GLU A 355 -20.29 -26.12 27.67
CA GLU A 355 -19.21 -26.94 27.11
C GLU A 355 -19.33 -27.24 25.60
N LEU A 356 -20.55 -27.34 25.06
CA LEU A 356 -20.87 -27.96 23.76
C LEU A 356 -20.37 -27.22 22.49
N LYS A 357 -19.80 -26.01 22.57
CA LYS A 357 -19.13 -25.30 21.45
C LYS A 357 -17.85 -24.56 21.87
N LEU A 358 -17.27 -24.88 23.03
CA LEU A 358 -15.98 -24.30 23.42
C LEU A 358 -14.95 -24.65 22.34
N ARG A 359 -14.62 -23.70 21.45
CA ARG A 359 -13.43 -23.82 20.63
C ARG A 359 -12.27 -23.78 21.62
N VAL A 360 -11.75 -24.96 21.94
CA VAL A 360 -10.72 -25.29 22.94
C VAL A 360 -9.56 -24.30 22.98
N ILE A 361 -9.29 -23.61 21.88
CA ILE A 361 -8.19 -22.66 21.66
C ILE A 361 -8.34 -21.33 22.42
N GLU A 362 -9.55 -20.82 22.66
CA GLU A 362 -9.72 -19.50 23.32
C GLU A 362 -9.66 -19.60 24.85
N LEU A 363 -10.28 -20.62 25.45
CA LEU A 363 -10.18 -20.85 26.90
C LEU A 363 -8.78 -21.27 27.33
N SER A 364 -8.02 -21.96 26.48
CA SER A 364 -6.62 -22.28 26.77
C SER A 364 -5.73 -21.03 26.88
N LYS A 365 -6.20 -19.86 26.41
CA LYS A 365 -5.54 -18.57 26.62
C LYS A 365 -5.83 -17.93 27.98
N LYS A 366 -6.77 -18.48 28.76
CA LYS A 366 -7.16 -17.96 30.09
C LYS A 366 -7.23 -19.09 31.11
N PRO A 367 -6.07 -19.66 31.48
CA PRO A 367 -6.02 -20.81 32.38
C PRO A 367 -6.64 -20.51 33.76
N GLU A 368 -6.70 -19.26 34.22
CA GLU A 368 -7.36 -18.91 35.50
C GLU A 368 -8.87 -19.22 35.49
N VAL A 369 -9.55 -18.98 34.36
CA VAL A 369 -10.98 -19.28 34.23
C VAL A 369 -11.20 -20.78 34.33
N ILE A 370 -10.30 -21.58 33.75
CA ILE A 370 -10.33 -23.04 33.83
C ILE A 370 -9.98 -23.53 35.24
N GLU A 371 -8.96 -22.94 35.88
CA GLU A 371 -8.60 -23.27 37.26
C GLU A 371 -9.76 -22.93 38.21
N ASN A 372 -10.46 -21.82 37.97
CA ASN A 372 -11.65 -21.42 38.72
C ASN A 372 -12.87 -22.32 38.47
N MET A 373 -13.09 -22.82 37.24
CA MET A 373 -14.07 -23.91 37.00
C MET A 373 -13.76 -25.15 37.84
N GLY A 374 -12.47 -25.40 38.12
CA GLY A 374 -11.99 -26.53 38.92
C GLY A 374 -11.94 -26.27 40.43
N THR A 375 -12.16 -25.05 40.91
CA THR A 375 -12.17 -24.70 42.35
C THR A 375 -13.55 -24.23 42.84
N ALA A 376 -14.39 -23.73 41.94
CA ALA A 376 -15.75 -23.33 42.25
C ALA A 376 -16.64 -24.57 42.44
N VAL A 377 -17.16 -24.68 43.66
CA VAL A 377 -18.34 -25.45 44.15
C VAL A 377 -17.97 -26.45 45.26
N ASP A 378 -18.79 -26.46 46.33
CA ASP A 378 -18.82 -27.47 47.39
C ASP A 378 -18.65 -28.89 46.83
N ASP A 379 -17.97 -29.77 47.58
CA ASP A 379 -17.46 -31.09 47.15
C ASP A 379 -18.47 -31.99 46.41
N ASP A 380 -19.78 -31.77 46.53
CA ASP A 380 -20.82 -32.57 45.87
C ASP A 380 -21.27 -32.04 44.50
N ARG A 381 -20.92 -30.81 44.11
CA ARG A 381 -21.18 -30.31 42.74
C ARG A 381 -19.93 -29.93 41.95
N HIS A 382 -18.76 -30.38 42.40
CA HIS A 382 -17.50 -30.27 41.68
C HIS A 382 -17.59 -30.97 40.30
N PHE A 383 -17.28 -30.25 39.22
CA PHE A 383 -17.42 -30.74 37.83
C PHE A 383 -16.69 -32.07 37.56
N CYS A 384 -15.48 -32.22 38.10
CA CYS A 384 -14.62 -33.40 37.92
C CYS A 384 -15.05 -34.64 38.73
N LYS A 385 -15.90 -34.48 39.76
CA LYS A 385 -16.34 -35.60 40.62
C LYS A 385 -17.30 -36.51 39.85
N GLY A 386 -16.92 -37.79 39.74
CA GLY A 386 -17.68 -38.81 39.02
C GLY A 386 -17.58 -38.70 37.49
N MET A 387 -16.58 -37.97 36.97
CA MET A 387 -16.25 -37.99 35.54
C MET A 387 -15.57 -39.32 35.20
N ASP A 388 -16.08 -40.02 34.17
CA ASP A 388 -15.44 -41.23 33.70
C ASP A 388 -14.17 -40.93 32.90
N ILE A 389 -13.25 -41.89 32.88
CA ILE A 389 -11.93 -41.75 32.27
C ILE A 389 -12.00 -41.49 30.75
N GLY A 390 -13.02 -42.03 30.07
CA GLY A 390 -13.23 -41.83 28.64
C GLY A 390 -13.65 -40.40 28.34
N THR A 391 -14.60 -39.86 29.11
CA THR A 391 -14.96 -38.44 29.04
C THR A 391 -13.75 -37.57 29.31
N TYR A 392 -13.01 -37.80 30.40
CA TYR A 392 -11.80 -37.02 30.71
C TYR A 392 -10.77 -37.04 29.58
N ALA A 393 -10.48 -38.21 29.01
CA ALA A 393 -9.52 -38.36 27.92
C ALA A 393 -9.84 -37.48 26.70
N THR A 394 -11.13 -37.23 26.43
CA THR A 394 -11.59 -36.35 25.35
C THR A 394 -11.56 -34.86 25.68
N LYS A 395 -11.39 -34.47 26.96
CA LYS A 395 -11.40 -33.06 27.41
C LYS A 395 -9.99 -32.48 27.49
N THR A 396 -9.36 -32.23 26.34
CA THR A 396 -7.97 -31.72 26.27
C THR A 396 -7.73 -30.47 27.13
N TRP A 397 -8.67 -29.52 27.18
CA TRP A 397 -8.55 -28.31 28.01
C TRP A 397 -8.46 -28.63 29.52
N LEU A 398 -9.27 -29.58 30.00
CA LEU A 398 -9.29 -30.01 31.39
C LEU A 398 -8.03 -30.81 31.73
N ARG A 399 -7.52 -31.57 30.76
CA ARG A 399 -6.24 -32.30 30.89
C ARG A 399 -5.05 -31.35 31.01
N MET A 400 -5.03 -30.26 30.24
CA MET A 400 -3.95 -29.27 30.26
C MET A 400 -4.00 -28.31 31.45
N HIS A 401 -5.19 -27.94 31.92
CA HIS A 401 -5.37 -26.83 32.86
C HIS A 401 -6.18 -27.18 34.12
N GLY A 402 -6.70 -28.40 34.25
CA GLY A 402 -7.45 -28.81 35.43
C GLY A 402 -6.58 -28.75 36.69
N SER A 403 -7.16 -28.39 37.83
CA SER A 403 -6.44 -28.34 39.11
C SER A 403 -6.01 -29.73 39.59
N ASP A 404 -4.99 -29.82 40.46
CA ASP A 404 -4.60 -31.10 41.06
C ASP A 404 -5.75 -31.73 41.87
N ARG A 405 -6.57 -30.88 42.52
CA ARG A 405 -7.81 -31.31 43.18
C ARG A 405 -8.79 -31.95 42.19
N CYS A 406 -9.08 -31.27 41.07
CA CYS A 406 -9.95 -31.82 40.02
C CYS A 406 -9.45 -33.18 39.54
N ARG A 407 -8.15 -33.33 39.26
CA ARG A 407 -7.55 -34.60 38.80
C ARG A 407 -7.63 -35.70 39.86
N SER A 408 -7.46 -35.36 41.13
CA SER A 408 -7.59 -36.32 42.25
C SER A 408 -9.01 -36.88 42.41
N LEU A 409 -10.03 -36.17 41.89
CA LEU A 409 -11.44 -36.58 41.93
C LEU A 409 -11.84 -37.48 40.75
N ILE A 410 -10.93 -37.71 39.79
CA ILE A 410 -11.15 -38.55 38.61
C ILE A 410 -10.68 -39.96 38.93
N SER A 411 -11.62 -40.89 39.03
CA SER A 411 -11.31 -42.30 39.30
C SER A 411 -10.76 -42.99 38.05
N VAL A 412 -9.52 -43.47 38.12
CA VAL A 412 -8.92 -44.32 37.08
C VAL A 412 -9.27 -45.78 37.37
N PRO A 413 -9.99 -46.50 36.49
CA PRO A 413 -10.35 -47.90 36.71
C PRO A 413 -9.12 -48.82 36.78
N ASP A 414 -9.20 -49.88 37.59
CA ASP A 414 -8.18 -50.92 37.62
C ASP A 414 -8.02 -51.58 36.23
N GLY A 415 -6.80 -51.59 35.70
CA GLY A 415 -6.45 -52.15 34.39
C GLY A 415 -6.36 -51.15 33.24
N TYR A 416 -6.63 -49.86 33.46
CA TYR A 416 -6.37 -48.81 32.47
C TYR A 416 -4.86 -48.51 32.37
N ASP A 417 -4.31 -48.41 31.15
CA ASP A 417 -2.89 -48.08 30.97
C ASP A 417 -2.64 -46.61 31.35
N LYS A 418 -2.04 -46.42 32.53
CA LYS A 418 -1.70 -45.09 33.05
C LYS A 418 -0.71 -44.33 32.16
N LYS A 419 -0.06 -44.99 31.18
CA LYS A 419 0.77 -44.32 30.16
C LYS A 419 -0.04 -43.49 29.16
N ASP A 420 -1.33 -43.76 29.00
CA ASP A 420 -2.20 -43.00 28.09
C ASP A 420 -2.67 -41.67 28.69
N LEU A 421 -2.70 -41.57 30.03
CA LEU A 421 -3.08 -40.38 30.81
C LEU A 421 -2.06 -40.12 31.95
N PRO A 422 -0.78 -39.86 31.61
CA PRO A 422 0.30 -39.77 32.59
C PRO A 422 0.13 -38.61 33.58
N GLU A 423 -0.68 -37.60 33.25
CA GLU A 423 -1.02 -36.48 34.13
C GLU A 423 -1.90 -36.88 35.33
N LEU A 424 -2.58 -38.03 35.27
CA LEU A 424 -3.32 -38.62 36.39
C LEU A 424 -2.46 -39.61 37.21
N ALA A 425 -1.27 -39.96 36.71
CA ALA A 425 -0.34 -40.82 37.43
C ALA A 425 0.47 -40.02 38.44
N ASN A 426 0.70 -40.59 39.63
CA ASN A 426 1.66 -40.09 40.62
C ASN A 426 2.89 -41.01 40.69
N GLU A 427 3.21 -41.72 39.60
CA GLU A 427 4.23 -42.77 39.56
C GLU A 427 5.44 -42.32 38.73
N GLY A 428 6.59 -42.15 39.40
CA GLY A 428 7.86 -41.76 38.78
C GLY A 428 8.25 -42.58 37.52
N PRO A 429 8.10 -43.91 37.48
CA PRO A 429 8.46 -44.71 36.30
C PRO A 429 7.67 -44.37 35.03
N ILE A 430 6.41 -43.93 35.17
CA ILE A 430 5.58 -43.51 34.02
C ILE A 430 6.13 -42.21 33.45
N TRP A 431 6.44 -41.26 34.33
CA TRP A 431 7.00 -39.97 33.94
C TRP A 431 8.41 -40.10 33.34
N GLU A 432 9.28 -40.94 33.90
CA GLU A 432 10.61 -41.22 33.32
C GLU A 432 10.52 -41.85 31.92
N SER A 433 9.53 -42.72 31.70
CA SER A 433 9.26 -43.28 30.37
C SER A 433 8.80 -42.21 29.38
N GLN A 434 7.98 -41.24 29.78
CA GLN A 434 7.54 -40.15 28.90
C GLN A 434 8.69 -39.18 28.59
N LEU A 435 9.51 -38.84 29.59
CA LEU A 435 10.69 -38.00 29.41
C LEU A 435 11.70 -38.63 28.43
N SER A 436 11.90 -39.94 28.53
CA SER A 436 12.75 -40.69 27.60
C SER A 436 12.23 -40.63 26.15
N GLN A 437 10.91 -40.56 25.94
CA GLN A 437 10.34 -40.40 24.60
C GLN A 437 10.59 -38.98 24.05
N ILE A 438 10.44 -37.95 24.89
CA ILE A 438 10.72 -36.55 24.53
C ILE A 438 12.18 -36.41 24.07
N ARG A 439 13.14 -36.94 24.84
CA ARG A 439 14.58 -36.88 24.52
C ARG A 439 14.95 -37.47 23.17
N ASN A 440 14.30 -38.57 22.82
CA ASN A 440 14.61 -39.29 21.58
C ASN A 440 13.85 -38.72 20.37
N ASN A 441 13.14 -37.59 20.51
CA ASN A 441 12.26 -37.01 19.50
C ASN A 441 11.32 -38.06 18.86
N LEU A 442 10.96 -39.09 19.63
CA LEU A 442 10.07 -40.16 19.17
C LEU A 442 8.67 -39.59 19.24
N ILE A 443 8.17 -39.03 18.11
CA ILE A 443 6.91 -38.29 17.98
C ILE A 443 5.86 -38.90 18.92
N PRO A 444 5.73 -38.33 20.13
CA PRO A 444 4.80 -38.86 21.10
C PRO A 444 3.40 -38.60 20.55
N LYS A 445 2.40 -39.38 20.98
CA LYS A 445 1.02 -38.92 20.80
C LYS A 445 0.92 -37.57 21.51
N THR A 446 0.87 -36.47 20.76
CA THR A 446 0.83 -35.09 21.28
C THR A 446 -0.29 -34.90 22.32
N ALA A 447 -1.37 -35.68 22.17
CA ALA A 447 -2.47 -35.78 23.11
C ALA A 447 -2.11 -36.31 24.52
N THR A 448 -0.91 -36.85 24.74
CA THR A 448 -0.47 -37.47 26.00
C THR A 448 0.58 -36.63 26.71
N ILE A 449 1.56 -36.11 25.97
CA ILE A 449 2.69 -35.35 26.56
C ILE A 449 2.35 -33.89 26.83
N ILE A 450 1.59 -33.23 25.94
CA ILE A 450 1.24 -31.80 26.12
C ILE A 450 0.49 -31.56 27.44
N PRO A 451 -0.55 -32.35 27.81
CA PRO A 451 -1.17 -32.23 29.12
C PRO A 451 -0.20 -32.41 30.28
N LEU A 452 0.74 -33.36 30.18
CA LEU A 452 1.72 -33.61 31.23
C LEU A 452 2.64 -32.40 31.46
N ILE A 453 3.22 -31.85 30.37
CA ILE A 453 4.11 -30.67 30.40
C ILE A 453 3.37 -29.41 30.87
N THR A 454 2.12 -29.25 30.46
CA THR A 454 1.36 -28.02 30.77
C THR A 454 0.87 -28.01 32.22
N SER A 455 0.61 -29.19 32.80
CA SER A 455 -0.30 -29.31 33.92
C SER A 455 0.33 -29.86 35.22
N ARG A 456 1.49 -30.54 35.14
CA ARG A 456 2.17 -31.18 36.28
C ARG A 456 3.49 -30.51 36.62
N LYS A 457 3.54 -29.84 37.77
CA LYS A 457 4.75 -29.18 38.27
C LYS A 457 5.87 -30.19 38.54
N GLU A 458 5.52 -31.30 39.18
CA GLU A 458 6.47 -32.34 39.60
C GLU A 458 7.13 -33.04 38.40
N PHE A 459 6.40 -33.17 37.28
CA PHE A 459 6.97 -33.67 36.04
C PHE A 459 8.01 -32.69 35.46
N CYS A 460 7.73 -31.38 35.54
CA CYS A 460 8.66 -30.37 35.06
C CYS A 460 9.89 -30.22 35.96
N GLU A 461 9.75 -30.42 37.27
CA GLU A 461 10.87 -30.55 38.19
C GLU A 461 11.73 -31.78 37.85
N LEU A 462 11.11 -32.93 37.61
CA LEU A 462 11.81 -34.13 37.12
C LEU A 462 12.51 -33.87 35.78
N MET A 463 11.87 -33.13 34.87
CA MET A 463 12.46 -32.75 33.60
C MET A 463 13.72 -31.92 33.85
N ALA A 464 13.64 -30.84 34.63
CA ALA A 464 14.77 -29.97 34.97
C ALA A 464 15.91 -30.71 35.68
N GLU A 465 15.62 -31.71 36.52
CA GLU A 465 16.66 -32.52 37.17
C GLU A 465 17.42 -33.43 36.20
N ARG A 466 16.77 -33.83 35.12
CA ARG A 466 17.30 -34.86 34.22
C ARG A 466 17.90 -34.26 32.98
N ILE A 467 17.34 -33.19 32.41
CA ILE A 467 17.76 -32.61 31.14
C ILE A 467 18.75 -31.46 31.32
N ASP A 468 19.67 -31.31 30.37
CA ASP A 468 20.54 -30.13 30.29
C ASP A 468 20.08 -29.15 29.20
N ASN A 469 20.78 -28.01 29.10
CA ASN A 469 20.44 -26.93 28.17
C ASN A 469 20.56 -27.37 26.70
N ASN A 470 21.55 -28.23 26.38
CA ASN A 470 21.75 -28.71 25.02
C ASN A 470 20.66 -29.72 24.63
N GLU A 471 20.24 -30.56 25.57
CA GLU A 471 19.11 -31.48 25.35
C GLU A 471 17.81 -30.70 25.09
N LEU A 472 17.54 -29.64 25.88
CA LEU A 472 16.35 -28.79 25.72
C LEU A 472 16.33 -28.06 24.37
N GLU A 473 17.47 -27.58 23.88
CA GLU A 473 17.60 -26.93 22.56
C GLU A 473 17.28 -27.87 21.39
N ASN A 474 17.41 -29.18 21.59
CA ASN A 474 17.15 -30.20 20.56
C ASN A 474 15.74 -30.80 20.63
N PHE A 475 14.88 -30.30 21.52
CA PHE A 475 13.48 -30.73 21.59
C PHE A 475 12.71 -30.24 20.36
N ASP A 476 11.73 -31.03 19.95
CA ASP A 476 10.80 -30.66 18.88
C ASP A 476 10.04 -29.36 19.22
N ASP A 477 9.88 -28.49 18.21
CA ASP A 477 9.18 -27.19 18.31
C ASP A 477 7.79 -27.30 18.97
N TYR A 478 7.04 -28.38 18.74
CA TYR A 478 5.73 -28.57 19.34
C TYR A 478 5.82 -28.82 20.84
N VAL A 479 6.86 -29.52 21.30
CA VAL A 479 7.12 -29.76 22.73
C VAL A 479 7.54 -28.44 23.39
N LEU A 480 8.44 -27.68 22.77
CA LEU A 480 8.88 -26.38 23.27
C LEU A 480 7.70 -25.41 23.39
N ARG A 481 6.82 -25.34 22.40
CA ARG A 481 5.61 -24.51 22.45
C ARG A 481 4.60 -24.94 23.51
N ALA A 482 4.64 -26.20 23.94
CA ALA A 482 3.80 -26.72 25.02
C ALA A 482 4.35 -26.40 26.43
N ILE A 483 5.64 -26.05 26.55
CA ILE A 483 6.23 -25.60 27.81
C ILE A 483 5.59 -24.25 28.18
N ASN A 484 4.79 -24.29 29.24
CA ASN A 484 4.03 -23.17 29.78
C ASN A 484 4.62 -22.72 31.15
N ASN A 485 3.98 -21.77 31.84
CA ASN A 485 4.48 -21.08 33.02
C ASN A 485 5.09 -21.98 34.11
N LYS A 486 4.38 -23.02 34.57
CA LYS A 486 4.86 -23.93 35.62
C LYS A 486 6.12 -24.68 35.19
N CYS A 487 6.17 -25.10 33.92
CA CYS A 487 7.27 -25.88 33.39
C CYS A 487 8.49 -25.02 33.06
N ALA A 488 8.26 -23.86 32.44
CA ALA A 488 9.30 -22.88 32.17
C ALA A 488 9.96 -22.39 33.47
N LEU A 489 9.17 -22.19 34.54
CA LEU A 489 9.72 -21.78 35.84
C LEU A 489 10.61 -22.87 36.45
N ALA A 490 10.23 -24.15 36.33
CA ALA A 490 11.09 -25.27 36.75
C ALA A 490 12.37 -25.35 35.91
N LEU A 491 12.25 -25.09 34.60
CA LEU A 491 13.35 -25.14 33.63
C LEU A 491 14.18 -23.84 33.55
N LYS A 492 13.96 -22.85 34.42
CA LYS A 492 14.53 -21.50 34.28
C LYS A 492 16.05 -21.45 34.11
N SER A 493 16.80 -22.38 34.72
CA SER A 493 18.27 -22.50 34.58
C SER A 493 18.73 -23.05 33.21
N HIS A 494 17.81 -23.65 32.46
CA HIS A 494 18.06 -24.31 31.18
C HIS A 494 17.56 -23.52 29.97
N ILE A 495 16.73 -22.49 30.18
CA ILE A 495 16.17 -21.68 29.09
C ILE A 495 17.26 -20.74 28.54
N THR A 496 17.80 -21.08 27.38
CA THR A 496 18.70 -20.22 26.61
C THR A 496 17.92 -19.23 25.75
N ARG A 497 18.63 -18.28 25.13
CA ARG A 497 18.06 -17.27 24.21
C ARG A 497 17.34 -17.91 23.01
N SER A 498 17.88 -19.00 22.47
CA SER A 498 17.29 -19.74 21.35
C SER A 498 16.00 -20.43 21.78
N VAL A 499 16.00 -21.08 22.95
CA VAL A 499 14.84 -21.78 23.50
C VAL A 499 13.70 -20.82 23.84
N ALA A 500 14.02 -19.68 24.48
CA ALA A 500 13.02 -18.73 24.97
C ALA A 500 11.97 -18.33 23.91
N LYS A 501 12.40 -18.06 22.68
CA LYS A 501 11.51 -17.66 21.57
C LYS A 501 10.59 -18.78 21.08
N MET A 502 10.95 -20.04 21.34
CA MET A 502 10.20 -21.22 20.91
C MET A 502 9.19 -21.70 21.97
N LEU A 503 9.27 -21.17 23.19
CA LEU A 503 8.34 -21.53 24.27
C LEU A 503 6.91 -21.02 24.02
N GLY A 504 5.95 -21.55 24.77
CA GLY A 504 4.56 -21.12 24.68
C GLY A 504 4.34 -19.64 25.05
N ASP A 505 3.23 -19.06 24.59
CA ASP A 505 2.88 -17.64 24.78
C ASP A 505 2.83 -17.22 26.28
N PHE A 506 2.60 -18.16 27.19
CA PHE A 506 2.46 -17.91 28.64
C PHE A 506 3.68 -18.38 29.47
N ALA A 507 4.77 -18.83 28.84
CA ALA A 507 5.91 -19.45 29.52
C ALA A 507 6.50 -18.58 30.65
N PHE A 508 6.56 -17.26 30.46
CA PHE A 508 7.21 -16.37 31.44
C PHE A 508 6.24 -15.74 32.44
N ARG A 509 4.99 -16.21 32.48
CA ARG A 509 3.95 -15.56 33.26
C ARG A 509 4.17 -15.53 34.77
N LEU A 510 4.74 -16.59 35.32
CA LEU A 510 4.97 -16.70 36.77
C LEU A 510 6.39 -16.28 37.18
N PHE A 511 7.18 -15.74 36.26
CA PHE A 511 8.57 -15.37 36.54
C PHE A 511 8.59 -14.12 37.42
N THR A 512 9.36 -14.19 38.49
CA THR A 512 9.72 -13.04 39.31
C THR A 512 11.00 -12.38 38.79
N ALA A 513 11.37 -11.23 39.36
CA ALA A 513 12.65 -10.59 39.13
C ALA A 513 13.84 -11.52 39.38
N ASP A 514 13.76 -12.47 40.31
CA ASP A 514 14.87 -13.39 40.58
C ASP A 514 14.95 -14.56 39.61
N ASP A 515 13.85 -14.85 38.90
CA ASP A 515 13.76 -15.94 37.95
C ASP A 515 14.15 -15.53 36.53
N PHE A 516 13.90 -14.27 36.15
CA PHE A 516 14.08 -13.79 34.78
C PHE A 516 15.49 -13.26 34.52
N GLN A 517 16.30 -14.04 33.80
CA GLN A 517 17.67 -13.68 33.41
C GLN A 517 17.81 -13.32 31.91
N LEU A 518 16.70 -13.32 31.18
CA LEU A 518 16.65 -13.04 29.74
C LEU A 518 16.43 -11.54 29.47
N LYS A 519 16.57 -11.15 28.20
CA LYS A 519 16.18 -9.83 27.71
C LYS A 519 14.78 -9.85 27.10
N LEU A 520 14.10 -8.70 27.04
CA LEU A 520 12.84 -8.56 26.30
C LEU A 520 12.99 -8.93 24.82
N ALA A 521 14.15 -8.64 24.21
CA ALA A 521 14.47 -9.05 22.84
C ALA A 521 14.67 -10.57 22.64
N ASP A 522 14.75 -11.33 23.73
CA ASP A 522 14.93 -12.79 23.72
C ASP A 522 13.60 -13.54 23.78
N ILE A 523 12.48 -12.85 24.01
CA ILE A 523 11.12 -13.41 24.05
C ILE A 523 10.25 -12.83 22.93
N SER A 524 9.12 -13.45 22.65
CA SER A 524 8.13 -12.96 21.68
C SER A 524 7.26 -11.83 22.28
N SER A 525 6.64 -11.01 21.43
CA SER A 525 5.74 -9.94 21.90
C SER A 525 4.54 -10.45 22.70
N LYS A 526 4.07 -11.66 22.41
CA LYS A 526 3.03 -12.35 23.19
C LYS A 526 3.53 -12.85 24.54
N GLN A 527 4.75 -13.38 24.59
CA GLN A 527 5.39 -13.77 25.84
C GLN A 527 5.62 -12.55 26.75
N ALA A 528 6.03 -11.43 26.17
CA ALA A 528 6.23 -10.17 26.89
C ALA A 528 4.91 -9.61 27.46
N SER A 529 3.78 -9.71 26.73
CA SER A 529 2.48 -9.25 27.26
C SER A 529 2.01 -10.03 28.48
N HIS A 530 2.43 -11.29 28.60
CA HIS A 530 2.09 -12.16 29.73
C HIS A 530 3.17 -12.23 30.81
N LEU A 531 4.33 -11.58 30.62
CA LEU A 531 5.45 -11.63 31.57
C LEU A 531 5.01 -11.15 32.95
N SER A 532 5.26 -11.96 33.98
CA SER A 532 4.88 -11.64 35.37
C SER A 532 3.39 -11.37 35.61
N GLU A 533 2.50 -11.78 34.70
CA GLU A 533 1.05 -11.61 34.87
C GLU A 533 0.53 -12.48 36.04
N GLY A 534 0.13 -11.81 37.13
CA GLY A 534 -0.28 -12.44 38.39
C GLY A 534 0.79 -12.43 39.49
N VAL A 535 1.98 -11.89 39.21
CA VAL A 535 3.01 -11.58 40.20
C VAL A 535 2.79 -10.14 40.69
N SER A 536 2.94 -9.88 41.99
CA SER A 536 2.86 -8.52 42.53
C SER A 536 3.93 -7.63 41.89
N ASN A 537 3.61 -6.37 41.60
CA ASN A 537 4.52 -5.43 40.93
C ASN A 537 5.93 -5.37 41.55
N GLU A 538 6.02 -5.49 42.88
CA GLU A 538 7.29 -5.49 43.65
C GLU A 538 8.22 -6.67 43.32
N LEU A 539 7.66 -7.80 42.90
CA LEU A 539 8.37 -9.03 42.56
C LEU A 539 8.41 -9.31 41.06
N SER A 540 7.82 -8.41 40.25
CA SER A 540 7.69 -8.57 38.80
C SER A 540 9.05 -8.60 38.11
N ALA A 541 9.19 -9.44 37.07
CA ALA A 541 10.39 -9.50 36.23
C ALA A 541 10.74 -8.12 35.63
N PHE A 542 9.71 -7.32 35.30
CA PHE A 542 9.87 -5.95 34.82
C PHE A 542 10.69 -5.07 35.76
N ALA A 543 10.73 -5.34 37.08
CA ALA A 543 11.45 -4.52 38.05
C ALA A 543 12.99 -4.58 37.93
N LYS A 544 13.51 -5.58 37.19
CA LYS A 544 14.94 -5.78 36.90
C LYS A 544 15.31 -5.59 35.44
N ILE A 545 14.33 -5.41 34.55
CA ILE A 545 14.61 -5.14 33.15
C ILE A 545 15.23 -3.76 33.05
N ASP A 546 16.36 -3.67 32.37
CA ASP A 546 17.05 -2.41 32.16
C ASP A 546 16.29 -1.57 31.12
N VAL A 547 16.27 -0.24 31.30
CA VAL A 547 15.58 0.65 30.37
C VAL A 547 16.12 0.52 28.94
N LEU A 548 17.42 0.28 28.75
CA LEU A 548 18.00 0.02 27.43
C LEU A 548 17.45 -1.26 26.81
N ASP A 549 17.09 -2.26 27.60
CA ASP A 549 16.47 -3.49 27.07
C ASP A 549 15.04 -3.25 26.59
N LEU A 550 14.28 -2.41 27.30
CA LEU A 550 12.99 -1.90 26.83
C LEU A 550 13.13 -1.12 25.51
N LEU A 551 14.14 -0.25 25.39
CA LEU A 551 14.35 0.55 24.18
C LEU A 551 14.84 -0.26 22.96
N ASN A 552 15.53 -1.37 23.21
CA ASN A 552 16.04 -2.27 22.17
C ASN A 552 15.05 -3.36 21.75
N CYS A 553 13.87 -3.44 22.38
CA CYS A 553 12.86 -4.42 21.99
C CYS A 553 12.16 -4.03 20.66
N SER A 554 11.46 -4.99 20.06
CA SER A 554 10.70 -4.73 18.81
C SER A 554 9.53 -3.79 19.09
N ASP A 555 9.12 -3.00 18.09
CA ASP A 555 7.97 -2.10 18.22
C ASP A 555 6.68 -2.85 18.58
N ASP A 556 6.53 -4.09 18.09
CA ASP A 556 5.40 -4.97 18.44
C ASP A 556 5.42 -5.37 19.92
N THR A 557 6.59 -5.55 20.51
CA THR A 557 6.75 -5.86 21.95
C THR A 557 6.53 -4.61 22.78
N PHE A 558 7.10 -3.47 22.36
CA PHE A 558 6.94 -2.19 23.04
C PHE A 558 5.46 -1.80 23.16
N TYR A 559 4.69 -2.04 22.10
CA TYR A 559 3.25 -1.79 22.06
C TYR A 559 2.44 -2.67 23.02
N THR A 560 2.82 -3.94 23.18
CA THR A 560 2.03 -4.88 23.98
C THR A 560 2.20 -4.69 25.48
N LEU A 561 3.19 -3.90 25.91
CA LEU A 561 3.40 -3.55 27.31
C LEU A 561 2.39 -2.51 27.80
N THR A 562 1.85 -2.71 28.99
CA THR A 562 0.95 -1.75 29.65
C THR A 562 1.72 -0.57 30.25
N ASP A 563 1.05 0.56 30.51
CA ASP A 563 1.64 1.68 31.28
C ASP A 563 2.24 1.19 32.59
N SER A 564 1.49 0.37 33.33
CA SER A 564 1.96 -0.18 34.60
C SER A 564 3.22 -1.04 34.46
N GLN A 565 3.41 -1.77 33.35
CA GLN A 565 4.61 -2.57 33.12
C GLN A 565 5.80 -1.66 32.79
N ILE A 566 5.59 -0.63 31.95
CA ILE A 566 6.61 0.35 31.58
C ILE A 566 7.04 1.16 32.81
N ASP A 567 6.10 1.59 33.64
CA ASP A 567 6.38 2.34 34.88
C ASP A 567 7.26 1.55 35.87
N ILE A 568 7.13 0.22 35.89
CA ILE A 568 7.96 -0.65 36.73
C ILE A 568 9.42 -0.70 36.22
N ILE A 569 9.61 -0.69 34.90
CA ILE A 569 10.94 -0.68 34.24
C ILE A 569 11.58 0.71 34.38
N GLN A 570 10.79 1.75 34.13
CA GLN A 570 11.26 3.12 33.99
C GLN A 570 11.43 3.79 35.36
N LYS A 571 12.62 3.65 35.94
CA LYS A 571 12.97 4.31 37.21
C LYS A 571 13.63 5.69 37.04
N ALA A 572 13.98 6.05 35.81
CA ALA A 572 14.77 7.24 35.48
C ALA A 572 13.92 8.23 34.65
N PRO A 573 13.70 9.47 35.13
CA PRO A 573 12.84 10.44 34.46
C PRO A 573 13.39 10.92 33.11
N GLU A 574 14.70 10.83 32.87
CA GLU A 574 15.34 11.24 31.62
C GLU A 574 14.93 10.40 30.40
N TYR A 575 14.32 9.23 30.58
CA TYR A 575 13.82 8.39 29.47
C TYR A 575 12.33 8.60 29.14
N THR A 576 11.62 9.44 29.90
CA THR A 576 10.15 9.57 29.81
C THR A 576 9.69 9.98 28.42
N ASP A 577 10.29 11.05 27.88
CA ASP A 577 9.90 11.60 26.59
C ASP A 577 10.22 10.62 25.45
N TRP A 578 11.35 9.91 25.56
CA TRP A 578 11.76 8.90 24.57
C TRP A 578 10.85 7.66 24.58
N ILE A 579 10.48 7.17 25.76
CA ILE A 579 9.54 6.05 25.93
C ILE A 579 8.15 6.45 25.43
N ALA A 580 7.69 7.65 25.75
CA ALA A 580 6.43 8.20 25.26
C ALA A 580 6.41 8.27 23.72
N PHE A 581 7.48 8.75 23.10
CA PHE A 581 7.65 8.74 21.65
C PHE A 581 7.59 7.31 21.08
N ARG A 582 8.36 6.35 21.63
CA ARG A 582 8.35 4.96 21.16
C ARG A 582 6.97 4.33 21.25
N ARG A 583 6.20 4.67 22.29
CA ARG A 583 4.81 4.23 22.46
C ARG A 583 3.89 4.80 21.40
N GLN A 584 3.97 6.10 21.16
CA GLN A 584 3.21 6.77 20.09
C GLN A 584 3.54 6.16 18.73
N ALA A 585 4.82 5.95 18.45
CA ALA A 585 5.29 5.35 17.21
C ALA A 585 4.74 3.92 17.04
N ALA A 586 4.76 3.11 18.09
CA ALA A 586 4.22 1.77 18.06
C ALA A 586 2.67 1.74 17.93
N GLN A 587 1.95 2.73 18.47
CA GLN A 587 0.51 2.89 18.27
C GLN A 587 0.15 3.19 16.81
N LEU A 588 0.95 4.02 16.13
CA LEU A 588 0.75 4.32 14.70
C LEU A 588 0.77 3.07 13.81
N LEU A 589 1.53 2.02 14.18
CA LEU A 589 1.58 0.76 13.44
C LEU A 589 0.30 -0.07 13.53
N ARG A 590 -0.45 0.03 14.63
CA ARG A 590 -1.59 -0.85 14.94
C ARG A 590 -2.91 -0.26 14.53
N ASP A 591 -3.12 1.02 14.86
CA ASP A 591 -4.37 1.73 14.62
C ASP A 591 -4.10 3.13 14.03
N PRO A 592 -3.56 3.23 12.81
CA PRO A 592 -3.23 4.51 12.18
C PRO A 592 -4.45 5.45 12.10
N HIS A 593 -5.65 4.89 11.91
CA HIS A 593 -6.90 5.64 11.81
C HIS A 593 -7.35 6.31 13.11
N LEU A 594 -6.89 5.82 14.28
CA LEU A 594 -7.25 6.40 15.58
C LEU A 594 -6.44 7.66 15.92
N GLN A 595 -5.39 7.98 15.14
CA GLN A 595 -4.56 9.16 15.35
C GLN A 595 -4.36 9.96 14.05
N PRO A 596 -5.37 10.71 13.57
CA PRO A 596 -5.17 11.67 12.47
C PRO A 596 -4.08 12.69 12.85
N GLY A 597 -3.09 12.93 11.99
CA GLY A 597 -1.95 13.80 12.31
C GLY A 597 -0.90 13.18 13.24
N GLY A 598 -1.04 11.90 13.60
CA GLY A 598 -0.13 11.23 14.53
C GLY A 598 1.30 11.12 13.99
N LEU A 599 1.48 11.00 12.67
CA LEU A 599 2.79 11.00 12.04
C LEU A 599 3.47 12.38 12.15
N ASN A 600 2.74 13.47 11.89
CA ASN A 600 3.25 14.84 12.08
C ASN A 600 3.73 15.06 13.52
N THR A 601 2.89 14.66 14.49
CA THR A 601 3.22 14.78 15.91
C THR A 601 4.49 14.01 16.28
N ALA A 602 4.67 12.82 15.71
CA ALA A 602 5.87 12.01 15.95
C ALA A 602 7.14 12.65 15.37
N PHE A 603 7.06 13.27 14.18
CA PHE A 603 8.16 14.05 13.60
C PHE A 603 8.45 15.34 14.36
N ASP A 604 7.43 16.07 14.82
CA ASP A 604 7.59 17.25 15.68
C ASP A 604 8.30 16.86 16.99
N THR A 605 7.97 15.70 17.54
CA THR A 605 8.65 15.14 18.73
C THR A 605 10.13 14.84 18.43
N CYS A 606 10.43 14.20 17.29
CA CYS A 606 11.82 14.00 16.88
C CYS A 606 12.57 15.31 16.69
N HIS A 607 11.94 16.32 16.07
CA HIS A 607 12.53 17.65 15.95
C HIS A 607 12.82 18.27 17.32
N GLY A 608 11.93 18.08 18.30
CA GLY A 608 12.12 18.50 19.68
C GLY A 608 13.39 17.90 20.32
N PHE A 609 13.69 16.62 20.07
CA PHE A 609 14.92 15.98 20.53
C PHE A 609 16.17 16.64 19.94
N LYS A 610 16.14 17.17 18.71
CA LYS A 610 17.30 17.85 18.08
C LYS A 610 17.87 18.96 18.93
N SER A 611 16.98 19.74 19.55
CA SER A 611 17.33 20.89 20.38
C SER A 611 17.58 20.55 21.84
N ASN A 612 17.08 19.41 22.31
CA ASN A 612 16.96 19.07 23.73
C ASN A 612 17.42 17.64 24.05
N GLU A 613 18.40 17.08 23.33
CA GLU A 613 18.92 15.75 23.64
C GLU A 613 19.39 15.68 25.09
N THR A 614 18.81 14.74 25.86
CA THR A 614 19.17 14.49 27.25
C THR A 614 20.22 13.39 27.39
N LEU A 615 20.25 12.44 26.44
CA LEU A 615 21.08 11.24 26.44
C LEU A 615 22.05 11.20 25.25
N GLY A 616 21.92 12.12 24.29
CA GLY A 616 22.82 12.30 23.14
C GLY A 616 22.63 11.28 22.02
N PHE A 617 21.50 10.56 22.00
CA PHE A 617 21.16 9.61 20.94
C PHE A 617 19.71 9.70 20.46
N GLU A 618 18.85 10.41 21.21
CA GLU A 618 17.40 10.41 21.02
C GLU A 618 17.03 10.94 19.66
N TYR A 619 17.65 12.02 19.19
CA TYR A 619 17.33 12.59 17.89
C TYR A 619 17.53 11.54 16.79
N LYS A 620 18.71 10.92 16.75
CA LYS A 620 19.05 9.93 15.73
C LYS A 620 18.16 8.69 15.79
N GLU A 621 17.98 8.12 16.98
CA GLU A 621 17.16 6.92 17.15
C GLU A 621 15.68 7.22 16.85
N CYS A 622 15.20 8.44 17.11
CA CYS A 622 13.85 8.88 16.76
C CYS A 622 13.58 8.75 15.26
N PHE A 623 14.52 9.22 14.43
CA PHE A 623 14.43 9.04 12.99
C PHE A 623 14.51 7.59 12.56
N ASP A 624 15.39 6.80 13.17
CA ASP A 624 15.51 5.37 12.85
C ASP A 624 14.22 4.59 13.20
N VAL A 625 13.51 4.99 14.26
CA VAL A 625 12.18 4.46 14.60
C VAL A 625 11.13 4.88 13.57
N LEU A 626 11.04 6.17 13.22
CA LEU A 626 10.10 6.64 12.20
C LEU A 626 10.35 5.98 10.83
N ALA A 627 11.62 5.84 10.43
CA ALA A 627 12.03 5.19 9.19
C ALA A 627 11.63 3.70 9.14
N ARG A 628 11.57 3.02 10.29
CA ARG A 628 11.06 1.64 10.40
C ARG A 628 9.54 1.56 10.34
N ILE A 629 8.85 2.56 10.88
CA ILE A 629 7.38 2.55 11.05
C ILE A 629 6.65 3.03 9.80
N ILE A 630 7.10 4.11 9.17
CA ILE A 630 6.44 4.69 7.98
C ILE A 630 6.17 3.65 6.88
N PRO A 631 7.12 2.76 6.52
CA PRO A 631 6.85 1.74 5.50
C PRO A 631 5.82 0.68 5.88
N ARG A 632 5.48 0.56 7.18
CA ARG A 632 4.52 -0.40 7.72
C ARG A 632 3.12 0.19 7.87
N LEU A 633 2.95 1.51 7.66
CA LEU A 633 1.64 2.17 7.69
C LEU A 633 0.80 1.81 6.45
N GLU A 634 -0.52 1.78 6.64
CA GLU A 634 -1.47 1.61 5.53
C GLU A 634 -1.33 2.73 4.48
N ASP A 635 -1.47 2.38 3.21
CA ASP A 635 -1.04 3.24 2.10
C ASP A 635 -1.82 4.53 1.96
N ASP A 636 -3.14 4.47 2.14
CA ASP A 636 -4.01 5.64 2.04
C ASP A 636 -3.75 6.61 3.21
N TYR A 637 -3.56 6.08 4.42
CA TYR A 637 -3.17 6.87 5.58
C TYR A 637 -1.76 7.45 5.40
N ARG A 638 -0.80 6.62 4.97
CA ARG A 638 0.59 7.02 4.73
C ARG A 638 0.68 8.12 3.69
N ALA A 639 -0.01 8.00 2.55
CA ALA A 639 0.00 9.02 1.50
C ALA A 639 -0.57 10.35 2.01
N LYS A 640 -1.71 10.30 2.70
CA LYS A 640 -2.35 11.50 3.29
C LYS A 640 -1.46 12.17 4.32
N GLU A 641 -0.94 11.42 5.29
CA GLU A 641 -0.10 11.95 6.36
C GLU A 641 1.26 12.43 5.84
N MET A 642 1.88 11.70 4.91
CA MET A 642 3.12 12.15 4.27
C MET A 642 2.89 13.44 3.46
N ASN A 643 1.77 13.60 2.77
CA ASN A 643 1.46 14.87 2.11
C ASN A 643 1.32 16.02 3.11
N ASN A 644 0.65 15.80 4.25
CA ASN A 644 0.56 16.81 5.31
C ASN A 644 1.94 17.19 5.87
N LEU A 645 2.78 16.18 6.09
CA LEU A 645 4.12 16.30 6.63
C LEU A 645 5.08 17.03 5.67
N LEU A 646 5.00 16.73 4.37
CA LEU A 646 5.83 17.35 3.34
C LEU A 646 5.43 18.79 3.03
N ASN A 647 4.17 19.13 3.25
CA ASN A 647 3.68 20.50 3.20
C ASN A 647 4.05 21.32 4.46
N ASN A 648 4.61 20.68 5.49
CA ASN A 648 4.99 21.36 6.71
C ASN A 648 6.42 21.91 6.62
N ALA A 649 6.53 23.24 6.42
CA ALA A 649 7.81 23.94 6.29
C ALA A 649 8.74 23.77 7.50
N SER A 650 8.22 23.55 8.72
CA SER A 650 9.06 23.37 9.91
C SER A 650 9.83 22.06 9.89
N LEU A 651 9.32 21.04 9.21
CA LEU A 651 9.91 19.71 9.12
C LEU A 651 10.77 19.53 7.88
N GLN A 652 10.87 20.56 7.02
CA GLN A 652 11.56 20.47 5.74
C GLN A 652 13.06 20.11 5.89
N SER A 653 13.70 20.65 6.92
CA SER A 653 15.12 20.42 7.23
C SER A 653 15.46 18.99 7.66
N LEU A 654 14.46 18.20 8.07
CA LEU A 654 14.64 16.82 8.51
C LEU A 654 14.77 15.85 7.33
N TRP A 655 14.28 16.25 6.14
CA TRP A 655 14.35 15.42 4.92
C TRP A 655 15.74 15.40 4.29
N ASP A 656 16.54 16.43 4.54
CA ASP A 656 17.87 16.58 3.96
C ASP A 656 18.93 15.72 4.68
N GLU A 657 18.58 15.04 5.78
CA GLU A 657 19.51 14.20 6.53
C GLU A 657 19.72 12.79 5.90
N PRO A 658 20.97 12.26 5.87
CA PRO A 658 21.35 11.11 5.02
C PRO A 658 20.59 9.80 5.26
N LEU A 659 20.00 9.59 6.44
CA LEU A 659 19.22 8.38 6.77
C LEU A 659 17.77 8.46 6.23
N GLY A 660 17.33 9.63 5.77
CA GLY A 660 16.00 9.88 5.19
C GLY A 660 15.81 9.34 3.77
N LYS A 661 16.87 9.16 2.97
CA LYS A 661 16.76 8.78 1.55
C LYS A 661 15.97 7.47 1.33
N LYS A 662 16.32 6.40 2.06
CA LYS A 662 15.67 5.09 1.89
C LYS A 662 14.21 5.08 2.37
N ALA A 663 13.92 5.80 3.45
CA ALA A 663 12.56 5.95 3.96
C ALA A 663 11.71 6.81 3.01
N LEU A 664 12.26 7.94 2.54
CA LEU A 664 11.67 8.82 1.54
C LEU A 664 11.37 8.06 0.25
N PHE A 665 12.30 7.21 -0.19
CA PHE A 665 12.10 6.33 -1.33
C PHE A 665 10.93 5.39 -1.14
N LYS A 666 10.86 4.69 0.00
CA LYS A 666 9.72 3.82 0.33
C LYS A 666 8.39 4.56 0.40
N VAL A 667 8.40 5.82 0.84
CA VAL A 667 7.22 6.69 0.81
C VAL A 667 6.82 7.02 -0.62
N MET A 668 7.79 7.35 -1.48
CA MET A 668 7.53 7.69 -2.88
C MET A 668 7.01 6.49 -3.69
N MET A 669 7.35 5.27 -3.28
CA MET A 669 6.86 4.05 -3.90
C MET A 669 5.39 3.79 -3.54
N ARG A 670 4.59 3.49 -4.56
CA ARG A 670 3.26 2.91 -4.41
C ARG A 670 3.38 1.51 -3.84
N THR A 671 2.50 1.22 -2.91
CA THR A 671 2.38 -0.06 -2.20
C THR A 671 0.98 -0.65 -2.36
N SER A 672 -0.02 0.18 -2.68
CA SER A 672 -1.37 -0.26 -2.99
C SER A 672 -1.50 -0.53 -4.48
N PHE A 673 -1.79 -1.79 -4.81
CA PHE A 673 -2.08 -2.23 -6.17
C PHE A 673 -3.42 -3.00 -6.15
N PRO A 674 -4.18 -3.02 -7.25
CA PRO A 674 -5.40 -3.83 -7.31
C PRO A 674 -5.07 -5.30 -7.00
N TRP A 675 -5.53 -5.78 -5.85
CA TRP A 675 -5.20 -7.11 -5.30
C TRP A 675 -5.82 -8.27 -6.12
N ASN A 676 -6.73 -7.95 -7.04
CA ASN A 676 -7.65 -8.89 -7.66
C ASN A 676 -7.01 -9.72 -8.80
N GLN A 677 -5.74 -9.49 -9.17
CA GLN A 677 -5.12 -10.14 -10.33
C GLN A 677 -3.66 -10.50 -10.06
N GLU A 678 -3.42 -11.68 -9.49
CA GLU A 678 -2.09 -12.30 -9.53
C GLU A 678 -1.69 -12.50 -10.99
N PHE A 679 -0.73 -11.70 -11.47
CA PHE A 679 -0.15 -11.90 -12.78
C PHE A 679 0.83 -13.07 -12.72
N VAL A 680 0.57 -14.11 -13.51
CA VAL A 680 1.42 -15.28 -13.67
C VAL A 680 1.83 -15.40 -15.13
N LEU A 681 3.11 -15.15 -15.42
CA LEU A 681 3.65 -15.40 -16.76
C LEU A 681 4.15 -16.86 -16.85
N PRO A 682 3.50 -17.73 -17.65
CA PRO A 682 4.01 -19.08 -17.87
C PRO A 682 5.26 -19.04 -18.74
N HIS A 683 6.29 -19.74 -18.28
CA HIS A 683 7.59 -19.82 -18.90
C HIS A 683 8.13 -21.25 -18.86
N ASP A 684 8.87 -21.65 -19.89
CA ASP A 684 9.28 -23.03 -20.16
C ASP A 684 10.71 -23.36 -19.71
N GLY A 685 11.41 -22.39 -19.13
CA GLY A 685 12.79 -22.54 -18.66
C GLY A 685 13.88 -22.24 -19.64
N LYS A 686 13.53 -21.68 -20.79
CA LYS A 686 14.50 -21.20 -21.76
C LYS A 686 14.68 -19.69 -21.61
N ARG A 687 15.53 -19.08 -22.43
CA ARG A 687 15.64 -17.61 -22.47
C ARG A 687 14.26 -16.94 -22.62
N TYR A 688 14.03 -15.81 -21.94
CA TYR A 688 12.73 -15.14 -22.02
C TYR A 688 12.51 -14.58 -23.43
N ASP A 689 11.35 -14.89 -24.03
CA ASP A 689 10.97 -14.30 -25.32
C ASP A 689 10.77 -12.79 -25.12
N MET A 690 11.69 -12.01 -25.71
CA MET A 690 11.73 -10.56 -25.58
C MET A 690 10.44 -9.92 -26.10
N ALA A 691 10.00 -10.29 -27.30
CA ALA A 691 8.82 -9.73 -27.93
C ALA A 691 7.54 -10.05 -27.14
N LYS A 692 7.44 -11.28 -26.64
CA LYS A 692 6.34 -11.70 -25.76
C LYS A 692 6.36 -10.94 -24.44
N SER A 693 7.54 -10.72 -23.86
CA SER A 693 7.73 -10.00 -22.60
C SER A 693 7.33 -8.53 -22.72
N LEU A 694 7.80 -7.83 -23.76
CA LEU A 694 7.42 -6.44 -24.05
C LEU A 694 5.92 -6.32 -24.31
N LYS A 695 5.34 -7.25 -25.08
CA LYS A 695 3.90 -7.29 -25.32
C LYS A 695 3.11 -7.52 -24.04
N ALA A 696 3.60 -8.34 -23.12
CA ALA A 696 2.97 -8.56 -21.82
C ALA A 696 3.02 -7.29 -20.97
N ILE A 697 4.16 -6.61 -20.89
CA ILE A 697 4.31 -5.33 -20.18
C ILE A 697 3.33 -4.29 -20.72
N ARG A 698 3.28 -4.12 -22.05
CA ARG A 698 2.39 -3.13 -22.70
C ARG A 698 0.90 -3.45 -22.48
N LYS A 699 0.51 -4.73 -22.44
CA LYS A 699 -0.90 -5.14 -22.26
C LYS A 699 -1.35 -5.22 -20.80
N SER A 700 -0.43 -5.45 -19.89
CA SER A 700 -0.72 -5.87 -18.51
C SER A 700 0.09 -5.08 -17.48
N SER A 701 0.57 -3.88 -17.82
CA SER A 701 1.37 -3.04 -16.92
C SER A 701 0.75 -2.86 -15.53
N LYS A 702 -0.56 -2.62 -15.45
CA LYS A 702 -1.27 -2.46 -14.17
C LYS A 702 -1.21 -3.70 -13.26
N THR A 703 -1.33 -4.90 -13.83
CA THR A 703 -1.30 -6.14 -13.05
C THR A 703 0.12 -6.60 -12.76
N LEU A 704 1.03 -6.39 -13.72
CA LEU A 704 2.47 -6.59 -13.55
C LEU A 704 3.11 -5.65 -12.53
N ALA A 705 2.52 -4.46 -12.31
CA ALA A 705 2.98 -3.53 -11.31
C ALA A 705 2.72 -4.01 -9.88
N ASN A 706 1.86 -5.01 -9.68
CA ASN A 706 1.60 -5.58 -8.36
C ASN A 706 2.90 -6.20 -7.76
N PRO A 707 3.27 -5.90 -6.51
CA PRO A 707 4.45 -6.46 -5.87
C PRO A 707 4.41 -7.99 -5.76
N HIS A 708 3.21 -8.58 -5.73
CA HIS A 708 2.97 -10.02 -5.69
C HIS A 708 2.91 -10.70 -7.07
N SER A 709 3.13 -9.98 -8.17
CA SER A 709 3.25 -10.62 -9.49
C SER A 709 4.34 -11.68 -9.47
N LYS A 710 4.11 -12.81 -10.15
CA LYS A 710 5.08 -13.93 -10.20
C LYS A 710 5.32 -14.35 -11.65
N VAL A 711 6.52 -14.85 -11.91
CA VAL A 711 6.80 -15.60 -13.13
C VAL A 711 6.78 -17.08 -12.77
N ARG A 712 6.02 -17.89 -13.52
CA ARG A 712 5.87 -19.31 -13.25
C ARG A 712 6.67 -20.11 -14.24
N HIS A 713 7.52 -20.96 -13.69
CA HIS A 713 8.26 -21.97 -14.39
C HIS A 713 7.53 -23.32 -14.25
N ARG A 714 7.77 -24.31 -15.14
CA ARG A 714 7.04 -25.60 -15.14
C ARG A 714 6.98 -26.27 -13.75
N ASP A 715 8.05 -26.17 -12.98
CA ASP A 715 8.20 -26.85 -11.69
C ASP A 715 8.52 -25.91 -10.50
N THR A 716 8.64 -24.60 -10.71
CA THR A 716 8.97 -23.62 -9.64
C THR A 716 8.13 -22.34 -9.73
N VAL A 717 7.74 -21.82 -8.56
CA VAL A 717 6.96 -20.57 -8.41
C VAL A 717 7.63 -19.74 -7.31
N GLY A 718 7.97 -18.49 -7.59
CA GLY A 718 8.58 -17.61 -6.58
C GLY A 718 9.06 -16.27 -7.11
N GLU A 719 9.74 -15.51 -6.25
CA GLU A 719 10.34 -14.20 -6.57
C GLU A 719 11.53 -14.31 -7.52
N GLY A 720 12.21 -15.47 -7.55
CA GLY A 720 13.44 -15.63 -8.33
C GLY A 720 13.28 -15.63 -9.84
N PRO A 721 12.33 -16.39 -10.40
CA PRO A 721 12.01 -16.30 -11.82
C PRO A 721 11.62 -14.87 -12.24
N LEU A 722 10.94 -14.10 -11.37
CA LEU A 722 10.63 -12.70 -11.69
C LEU A 722 11.89 -11.84 -11.75
N ARG A 723 12.80 -11.98 -10.78
CA ARG A 723 14.08 -11.24 -10.77
C ARG A 723 14.96 -11.59 -11.96
N ALA A 724 15.03 -12.87 -12.34
CA ALA A 724 15.76 -13.32 -13.52
C ALA A 724 15.18 -12.74 -14.81
N TRP A 725 13.85 -12.76 -14.96
CA TRP A 725 13.15 -12.12 -16.08
C TRP A 725 13.47 -10.63 -16.19
N LEU A 726 13.37 -9.89 -15.08
CA LEU A 726 13.72 -8.47 -15.04
C LEU A 726 15.20 -8.25 -15.37
N GLY A 727 16.09 -9.08 -14.82
CA GLY A 727 17.53 -9.01 -15.10
C GLY A 727 17.85 -9.14 -16.59
N GLU A 728 17.19 -10.05 -17.30
CA GLU A 728 17.39 -10.22 -18.75
C GLU A 728 16.87 -9.02 -19.55
N LEU A 729 15.71 -8.48 -19.20
CA LEU A 729 15.13 -7.31 -19.86
C LEU A 729 15.97 -6.05 -19.63
N LEU A 730 16.48 -5.85 -18.41
CA LEU A 730 17.39 -4.76 -18.08
C LEU A 730 18.76 -4.92 -18.76
N GLY A 731 19.25 -6.16 -18.90
CA GLY A 731 20.45 -6.46 -19.69
C GLY A 731 20.25 -6.10 -21.16
N THR A 732 19.11 -6.47 -21.74
CA THR A 732 18.77 -6.11 -23.13
C THR A 732 18.65 -4.60 -23.31
N MET A 733 18.08 -3.90 -22.33
CA MET A 733 18.04 -2.43 -22.31
C MET A 733 19.45 -1.84 -22.33
N LYS A 734 20.37 -2.36 -21.50
CA LYS A 734 21.78 -1.94 -21.47
C LYS A 734 22.44 -2.09 -22.84
N ASP A 735 22.31 -3.27 -23.44
CA ASP A 735 23.03 -3.59 -24.68
C ASP A 735 22.48 -2.79 -25.89
N ASN A 736 21.16 -2.62 -25.97
CA ASN A 736 20.52 -2.04 -27.15
C ASN A 736 20.23 -0.53 -27.03
N MET A 737 20.09 0.01 -25.82
CA MET A 737 19.57 1.36 -25.61
C MET A 737 20.49 2.27 -24.80
N ILE A 738 21.61 1.79 -24.25
CA ILE A 738 22.48 2.59 -23.36
C ILE A 738 23.88 2.77 -23.97
N ALA A 739 24.40 3.99 -23.95
CA ALA A 739 25.75 4.37 -24.36
C ALA A 739 26.48 5.10 -23.23
N ASN A 740 27.81 5.18 -23.30
CA ASN A 740 28.58 5.98 -22.35
C ASN A 740 28.34 7.47 -22.59
N LEU A 741 28.33 8.26 -21.52
CA LEU A 741 28.18 9.71 -21.63
C LEU A 741 29.45 10.34 -22.22
N SER A 742 30.62 9.80 -21.89
CA SER A 742 31.92 10.19 -22.45
C SER A 742 32.80 8.96 -22.72
N ASP A 743 33.74 9.07 -23.66
CA ASP A 743 34.71 8.01 -23.97
C ASP A 743 35.77 7.83 -22.87
N VAL A 744 35.96 8.85 -22.02
CA VAL A 744 36.97 8.88 -20.95
C VAL A 744 36.42 8.30 -19.64
N ASP A 745 35.16 8.57 -19.35
CA ASP A 745 34.46 8.11 -18.16
C ASP A 745 33.21 7.30 -18.53
N GLY A 746 33.39 5.98 -18.59
CA GLY A 746 32.30 5.02 -18.81
C GLY A 746 31.46 4.73 -17.57
N SER A 747 31.68 5.44 -16.45
CA SER A 747 30.91 5.21 -15.22
C SER A 747 29.51 5.83 -15.27
N ILE A 748 29.30 6.88 -16.08
CA ILE A 748 28.00 7.52 -16.31
C ILE A 748 27.56 7.27 -17.75
N GLN A 749 26.30 6.89 -17.92
CA GLN A 749 25.74 6.41 -19.17
C GLN A 749 24.48 7.20 -19.54
N LYS A 750 24.20 7.30 -20.84
CA LYS A 750 23.03 7.95 -21.43
C LYS A 750 22.28 7.00 -22.34
N PHE A 751 21.07 7.37 -22.74
CA PHE A 751 20.35 6.62 -23.78
C PHE A 751 21.06 6.77 -25.14
N LYS A 752 21.10 5.69 -25.92
CA LYS A 752 21.72 5.68 -27.25
C LYS A 752 20.97 6.61 -28.20
N PHE A 753 21.73 7.40 -28.93
CA PHE A 753 21.24 8.20 -30.03
C PHE A 753 21.23 7.40 -31.35
N PRO A 754 20.22 7.55 -32.21
CA PRO A 754 18.90 8.12 -31.93
C PRO A 754 18.00 7.10 -31.18
N ILE A 755 17.14 7.55 -30.26
CA ILE A 755 16.29 6.68 -29.42
C ILE A 755 14.84 6.66 -29.89
N ARG A 756 14.17 5.51 -29.79
CA ARG A 756 12.76 5.35 -30.19
C ARG A 756 11.81 5.84 -29.10
N GLY A 757 10.91 6.78 -29.42
CA GLY A 757 9.93 7.36 -28.49
C GLY A 757 9.01 6.34 -27.82
N ASP A 758 8.44 5.43 -28.59
CA ASP A 758 7.47 4.42 -28.13
C ASP A 758 8.00 3.43 -27.09
N ASP A 759 9.33 3.32 -26.95
CA ASP A 759 9.95 2.44 -25.95
C ASP A 759 10.08 3.11 -24.58
N GLY A 760 9.87 4.42 -24.49
CA GLY A 760 9.86 5.20 -23.25
C GLY A 760 9.00 4.56 -22.15
N PRO A 761 7.69 4.31 -22.38
CA PRO A 761 6.81 3.70 -21.37
C PRO A 761 7.29 2.36 -20.85
N THR A 762 7.89 1.54 -21.72
CA THR A 762 8.37 0.21 -21.34
C THR A 762 9.66 0.30 -20.53
N ALA A 763 10.59 1.18 -20.93
CA ALA A 763 11.82 1.45 -20.19
C ALA A 763 11.55 2.04 -18.80
N GLY A 764 10.63 3.00 -18.71
CA GLY A 764 10.18 3.57 -17.44
C GLY A 764 9.51 2.55 -16.54
N PHE A 765 8.63 1.71 -17.11
CA PHE A 765 7.98 0.62 -16.38
C PHE A 765 8.99 -0.39 -15.83
N LEU A 766 9.96 -0.82 -16.65
CA LEU A 766 10.99 -1.76 -16.23
C LEU A 766 11.87 -1.20 -15.12
N THR A 767 12.21 0.09 -15.21
CA THR A 767 12.95 0.81 -14.16
C THR A 767 12.15 0.82 -12.86
N GLY A 768 10.88 1.22 -12.90
CA GLY A 768 10.00 1.21 -11.73
C GLY A 768 9.73 -0.18 -11.15
N LYS A 769 9.63 -1.21 -12.01
CA LYS A 769 9.48 -2.60 -11.55
C LYS A 769 10.76 -3.12 -10.91
N ALA A 770 11.93 -2.81 -11.49
CA ALA A 770 13.23 -3.15 -10.90
C ALA A 770 13.37 -2.55 -9.50
N MET A 771 13.07 -1.26 -9.37
CA MET A 771 13.00 -0.54 -8.10
C MET A 771 12.11 -1.22 -7.06
N GLN A 772 10.87 -1.56 -7.44
CA GLN A 772 9.93 -2.26 -6.56
C GLN A 772 10.48 -3.61 -6.07
N GLN A 773 11.29 -4.29 -6.88
CA GLN A 773 11.85 -5.61 -6.58
C GLN A 773 13.22 -5.53 -5.88
N GLY A 774 13.70 -4.33 -5.54
CA GLY A 774 15.03 -4.12 -4.93
C GLY A 774 16.18 -4.40 -5.91
N LEU A 775 15.94 -4.21 -7.20
CA LEU A 775 16.93 -4.34 -8.27
C LEU A 775 17.37 -2.95 -8.73
N ARG A 776 18.69 -2.78 -8.85
CA ARG A 776 19.32 -1.64 -9.51
C ARG A 776 19.28 -1.82 -11.03
N LEU A 777 19.64 -0.79 -11.78
CA LEU A 777 19.94 -0.90 -13.20
C LEU A 777 21.36 -1.46 -13.37
N PRO A 778 21.64 -2.27 -14.41
CA PRO A 778 22.97 -2.77 -14.70
C PRO A 778 23.91 -1.70 -15.30
N PHE A 779 23.49 -0.44 -15.24
CA PHE A 779 24.14 0.78 -15.73
C PHE A 779 23.79 1.93 -14.78
N ALA A 780 24.59 3.01 -14.83
CA ALA A 780 24.30 4.24 -14.11
C ALA A 780 23.89 5.33 -15.11
N LEU A 781 22.60 5.70 -15.10
CA LEU A 781 22.11 6.79 -15.96
C LEU A 781 22.60 8.15 -15.45
N ASP A 782 22.82 9.07 -16.38
CA ASP A 782 23.11 10.48 -16.09
C ASP A 782 22.08 11.04 -15.08
N PRO A 783 22.52 11.53 -13.91
CA PRO A 783 21.66 12.20 -12.94
C PRO A 783 20.74 13.26 -13.55
N LYS A 784 21.23 14.03 -14.54
CA LYS A 784 20.43 15.04 -15.23
C LYS A 784 19.25 14.46 -15.99
N PHE A 785 19.33 13.22 -16.46
CA PHE A 785 18.18 12.57 -17.09
C PHE A 785 17.04 12.37 -16.08
N TYR A 786 17.34 12.06 -14.82
CA TYR A 786 16.32 11.95 -13.79
C TYR A 786 15.67 13.30 -13.48
N GLU A 787 16.41 14.40 -13.52
CA GLU A 787 15.84 15.76 -13.40
C GLU A 787 14.78 16.01 -14.49
N LEU A 788 15.03 15.58 -15.73
CA LEU A 788 14.08 15.73 -16.85
C LEU A 788 12.79 14.93 -16.67
N ILE A 789 12.85 13.77 -16.02
CA ILE A 789 11.64 12.94 -15.78
C ILE A 789 10.64 13.70 -14.92
N PHE A 790 11.12 14.49 -13.95
CA PHE A 790 10.27 15.23 -13.02
C PHE A 790 10.01 16.67 -13.43
N ASN A 791 10.66 17.15 -14.49
CA ASN A 791 10.44 18.49 -15.02
C ASN A 791 9.76 18.48 -16.39
N GLU A 792 8.53 19.01 -16.46
CA GLU A 792 7.71 19.01 -17.69
C GLU A 792 8.11 20.10 -18.70
N LYS A 793 9.11 20.92 -18.35
CA LYS A 793 9.57 22.02 -19.19
C LYS A 793 10.24 21.52 -20.46
N GLU A 794 9.55 21.66 -21.58
CA GLU A 794 10.04 21.22 -22.88
C GLU A 794 11.38 21.86 -23.27
N ASP A 795 11.63 23.09 -22.82
CA ASP A 795 12.88 23.83 -23.01
C ASP A 795 14.06 23.18 -22.28
N GLU A 796 13.84 22.58 -21.10
CA GLU A 796 14.89 21.87 -20.37
C GLU A 796 15.23 20.53 -21.04
N ILE A 797 14.22 19.79 -21.51
CA ILE A 797 14.42 18.55 -22.30
C ILE A 797 15.20 18.84 -23.58
N GLU A 798 14.82 19.92 -24.28
CA GLU A 798 15.50 20.36 -25.50
C GLU A 798 16.94 20.81 -25.23
N THR A 799 17.17 21.57 -24.16
CA THR A 799 18.52 22.00 -23.76
C THR A 799 19.41 20.81 -23.45
N TYR A 800 18.91 19.83 -22.69
CA TYR A 800 19.64 18.60 -22.42
C TYR A 800 19.94 17.85 -23.72
N PHE A 801 18.95 17.64 -24.60
CA PHE A 801 19.16 16.94 -25.87
C PHE A 801 20.25 17.61 -26.72
N LYS A 802 20.14 18.93 -26.90
CA LYS A 802 21.09 19.73 -27.69
C LYS A 802 22.50 19.73 -27.10
N THR A 803 22.65 19.59 -25.79
CA THR A 803 23.96 19.58 -25.13
C THR A 803 24.56 18.18 -25.12
N THR A 804 23.77 17.16 -24.76
CA THR A 804 24.22 15.78 -24.52
C THR A 804 24.47 15.01 -25.82
N TYR A 805 23.80 15.37 -26.91
CA TYR A 805 23.92 14.70 -28.22
C TYR A 805 24.53 15.60 -29.31
N ALA A 806 25.13 16.73 -28.93
CA ALA A 806 25.73 17.68 -29.88
C ALA A 806 26.78 17.00 -30.78
N ASP A 807 27.67 16.23 -30.16
CA ASP A 807 28.77 15.57 -30.84
C ASP A 807 28.24 14.45 -31.75
N GLU A 808 27.29 13.63 -31.31
CA GLU A 808 26.69 12.59 -32.16
C GLU A 808 25.93 13.14 -33.36
N LEU A 809 25.22 14.27 -33.18
CA LEU A 809 24.57 15.00 -34.27
C LEU A 809 25.62 15.56 -35.25
N SER A 810 26.73 16.10 -34.75
CA SER A 810 27.84 16.56 -35.61
C SER A 810 28.49 15.39 -36.35
N VAL A 811 28.81 14.30 -35.66
CA VAL A 811 29.41 13.10 -36.25
C VAL A 811 28.50 12.52 -37.32
N PHE A 812 27.18 12.45 -37.08
CA PHE A 812 26.23 12.01 -38.09
C PHE A 812 26.27 12.89 -39.34
N ARG A 813 26.24 14.21 -39.13
CA ARG A 813 26.31 15.20 -40.21
C ARG A 813 27.59 15.01 -41.00
N ASP A 814 28.73 14.94 -40.33
CA ASP A 814 30.05 14.88 -40.92
C ASP A 814 30.30 13.52 -41.63
N GLN A 815 29.79 12.41 -41.09
CA GLN A 815 29.87 11.08 -41.71
C GLN A 815 29.01 10.98 -42.99
N ASN A 816 27.76 11.46 -42.96
CA ASN A 816 26.92 11.50 -44.16
C ASN A 816 27.51 12.41 -45.24
N LEU A 817 28.12 13.52 -44.83
CA LEU A 817 28.85 14.41 -45.72
C LEU A 817 30.09 13.74 -46.32
N TYR A 818 30.84 12.94 -45.55
CA TYR A 818 32.02 12.27 -46.06
C TYR A 818 31.68 11.12 -47.04
N GLN A 819 30.70 10.28 -46.73
CA GLN A 819 30.24 9.22 -47.65
C GLN A 819 29.85 9.82 -49.02
N ARG A 820 29.34 11.04 -49.01
CA ARG A 820 28.97 11.83 -50.18
C ARG A 820 30.16 12.34 -51.01
N VAL A 821 31.34 12.51 -50.42
CA VAL A 821 32.57 12.99 -51.11
C VAL A 821 33.40 11.84 -51.67
N MET A 822 33.43 10.70 -50.95
CA MET A 822 34.36 9.60 -51.21
C MET A 822 33.67 8.34 -51.77
N GLY A 823 32.39 8.40 -52.13
CA GLY A 823 31.73 7.34 -52.88
C GLY A 823 32.32 7.23 -54.29
N ASP A 824 33.28 6.32 -54.48
CA ASP A 824 34.19 6.17 -55.63
C ASP A 824 33.58 5.91 -57.03
N SER A 825 32.31 6.20 -57.31
CA SER A 825 31.71 5.86 -58.61
C SER A 825 30.61 6.80 -59.13
N PHE A 826 30.70 8.11 -58.89
CA PHE A 826 29.84 9.04 -59.64
C PHE A 826 30.50 9.49 -60.94
N GLU A 827 30.23 8.74 -62.01
CA GLU A 827 30.44 9.19 -63.38
C GLU A 827 29.25 10.06 -63.82
N LEU A 828 29.54 11.27 -64.27
CA LEU A 828 28.53 12.15 -64.88
C LEU A 828 28.00 11.48 -66.14
N THR A 829 26.68 11.54 -66.38
CA THR A 829 26.18 11.05 -67.68
C THR A 829 26.66 11.96 -68.80
N PRO A 830 26.79 11.44 -70.04
CA PRO A 830 27.21 12.24 -71.18
C PRO A 830 26.41 13.55 -71.36
N GLU A 831 25.12 13.56 -71.03
CA GLU A 831 24.25 14.73 -71.08
C GLU A 831 24.56 15.77 -69.99
N GLU A 832 24.97 15.33 -68.80
CA GLU A 832 25.41 16.21 -67.71
C GLU A 832 26.81 16.78 -68.02
N VAL A 833 27.70 15.97 -68.61
CA VAL A 833 29.00 16.43 -69.12
C VAL A 833 28.80 17.49 -70.21
N GLU A 834 27.80 17.32 -71.07
CA GLU A 834 27.48 18.27 -72.14
C GLU A 834 26.88 19.58 -71.59
N GLN A 835 25.97 19.51 -70.60
CA GLN A 835 25.45 20.71 -69.91
C GLN A 835 26.54 21.48 -69.16
N ILE A 836 27.47 20.77 -68.51
CA ILE A 836 28.63 21.36 -67.82
C ILE A 836 29.62 21.97 -68.82
N GLY A 837 29.85 21.29 -69.95
CA GLY A 837 30.69 21.77 -71.05
C GLY A 837 30.15 23.01 -71.76
N GLN A 838 28.82 23.13 -71.89
CA GLN A 838 28.16 24.31 -72.47
C GLN A 838 28.18 25.55 -71.56
N ALA A 839 28.32 25.37 -70.24
CA ALA A 839 28.31 26.46 -69.25
C ALA A 839 29.61 27.29 -69.18
N GLN A 840 30.68 26.94 -69.92
CA GLN A 840 32.01 27.57 -69.83
C GLN A 840 32.51 27.78 -68.38
N LEU A 841 32.36 26.78 -67.52
CA LEU A 841 32.88 26.83 -66.15
C LEU A 841 34.42 26.72 -66.20
N LYS A 842 35.12 27.85 -66.01
CA LYS A 842 36.57 27.97 -66.26
C LYS A 842 37.48 27.55 -65.09
N THR A 843 36.92 27.25 -63.91
CA THR A 843 37.72 26.87 -62.74
C THR A 843 37.39 25.42 -62.31
N PRO A 844 38.39 24.68 -61.79
CA PRO A 844 38.18 23.36 -61.20
C PRO A 844 37.05 23.37 -60.15
N GLU A 845 36.96 24.43 -59.34
CA GLU A 845 35.90 24.59 -58.33
C GLU A 845 34.51 24.59 -58.94
N ALA A 846 34.31 25.28 -60.06
CA ALA A 846 33.01 25.40 -60.72
C ALA A 846 32.59 24.09 -61.43
N MET A 847 33.54 23.28 -61.88
CA MET A 847 33.26 21.91 -62.37
C MET A 847 32.88 20.96 -61.24
N GLU A 848 33.59 21.03 -60.12
CA GLU A 848 33.25 20.27 -58.90
C GLU A 848 31.86 20.66 -58.41
N GLU A 849 31.52 21.94 -58.47
CA GLU A 849 30.19 22.48 -58.14
C GLU A 849 29.10 21.92 -59.07
N ALA A 850 29.28 21.94 -60.38
CA ALA A 850 28.25 21.39 -61.26
C ALA A 850 28.09 19.85 -61.10
N ARG A 851 29.20 19.14 -60.84
CA ARG A 851 29.21 17.68 -60.61
C ARG A 851 28.45 17.30 -59.34
N ASN A 852 28.68 18.01 -58.25
CA ASN A 852 28.01 17.83 -56.97
C ASN A 852 26.50 18.16 -57.05
N LYS A 853 26.11 19.15 -57.86
CA LYS A 853 24.70 19.51 -58.09
C LYS A 853 23.94 18.46 -58.91
N ALA A 854 24.57 17.96 -59.97
CA ALA A 854 24.02 16.86 -60.78
C ALA A 854 23.86 15.58 -59.95
N TRP A 855 24.87 15.25 -59.14
CA TRP A 855 24.79 14.17 -58.16
C TRP A 855 23.60 14.32 -57.22
N PHE A 856 23.43 15.49 -56.59
CA PHE A 856 22.33 15.74 -55.65
C PHE A 856 20.96 15.55 -56.33
N ASN A 857 20.75 16.14 -57.50
CA ASN A 857 19.48 16.04 -58.21
C ASN A 857 19.15 14.63 -58.68
N ARG A 858 20.17 13.85 -59.07
CA ARG A 858 20.00 12.45 -59.49
C ARG A 858 19.71 11.53 -58.30
N ASN A 859 20.36 11.77 -57.16
CA ASN A 859 20.29 10.87 -56.03
C ASN A 859 19.26 11.29 -54.96
N LYS A 860 18.68 12.51 -55.00
CA LYS A 860 17.69 12.96 -53.99
C LYS A 860 16.49 12.02 -53.82
N GLU A 861 16.20 11.17 -54.83
CA GLU A 861 15.15 10.15 -54.79
C GLU A 861 15.69 8.71 -54.70
N ASP A 862 17.02 8.52 -54.78
CA ASP A 862 17.66 7.20 -54.81
C ASP A 862 17.86 6.63 -53.39
N ALA A 863 17.54 5.35 -53.23
CA ALA A 863 17.28 4.70 -51.94
C ALA A 863 18.51 4.53 -51.01
N CYS A 864 19.66 5.11 -51.36
CA CYS A 864 20.88 5.13 -50.55
C CYS A 864 20.93 6.28 -49.54
N TRP A 865 20.02 7.25 -49.67
CA TRP A 865 19.74 8.24 -48.64
C TRP A 865 18.98 7.47 -47.57
N ALA A 866 19.35 7.54 -46.30
CA ALA A 866 18.50 7.01 -45.24
C ALA A 866 17.29 7.95 -45.15
N PRO A 867 16.16 7.66 -45.83
CA PRO A 867 15.03 8.56 -45.82
C PRO A 867 14.58 8.66 -44.37
N LEU A 868 14.22 9.84 -43.88
CA LEU A 868 13.90 10.03 -42.46
C LEU A 868 12.87 9.01 -41.98
N ASP A 869 11.95 8.58 -42.84
CA ASP A 869 10.93 7.55 -42.61
C ASP A 869 11.43 6.09 -42.58
N LYS A 870 12.63 5.78 -43.09
CA LYS A 870 13.25 4.44 -43.00
C LYS A 870 14.38 4.32 -41.98
N LEU A 871 14.78 5.42 -41.32
CA LEU A 871 15.74 5.36 -40.21
C LEU A 871 15.14 4.57 -39.05
N THR A 872 15.86 3.53 -38.60
CA THR A 872 15.50 2.82 -37.38
C THR A 872 16.13 3.49 -36.17
N PHE A 873 15.38 3.54 -35.09
CA PHE A 873 15.83 4.12 -33.82
C PHE A 873 16.21 3.00 -32.84
N ASN A 874 17.15 3.28 -31.94
CA ASN A 874 17.51 2.36 -30.88
C ASN A 874 16.31 2.11 -29.98
N GLY A 875 16.06 0.85 -29.67
CA GLY A 875 14.94 0.39 -28.88
C GLY A 875 15.16 -1.05 -28.41
N PHE A 876 14.14 -1.65 -27.80
CA PHE A 876 14.30 -3.01 -27.27
C PHE A 876 14.48 -4.07 -28.37
N GLU A 877 13.70 -3.97 -29.44
CA GLU A 877 13.69 -4.92 -30.57
C GLU A 877 14.46 -4.39 -31.80
N SER A 878 14.70 -3.07 -31.86
CA SER A 878 15.33 -2.42 -33.01
C SER A 878 16.68 -1.82 -32.62
N GLN A 879 17.71 -2.17 -33.37
CA GLN A 879 18.96 -1.42 -33.38
C GLN A 879 18.93 -0.43 -34.54
N THR A 880 19.50 0.74 -34.33
CA THR A 880 19.62 1.73 -35.38
C THR A 880 20.52 1.22 -36.51
N ASN A 881 20.13 1.46 -37.75
CA ASN A 881 20.99 1.24 -38.91
C ASN A 881 22.16 2.24 -38.95
N TYR A 882 22.21 3.24 -38.07
CA TYR A 882 23.29 4.22 -37.93
C TYR A 882 24.68 3.58 -37.83
N ASN A 883 24.84 2.53 -37.02
CA ASN A 883 26.15 1.87 -36.82
C ASN A 883 26.66 1.13 -38.07
N LEU A 884 25.80 0.89 -39.07
CA LEU A 884 26.19 0.23 -40.33
C LEU A 884 26.82 1.21 -41.32
N TYR A 885 26.82 2.50 -41.01
CA TYR A 885 27.43 3.55 -41.84
C TYR A 885 28.86 3.90 -41.39
N GLU A 886 29.51 3.07 -40.55
CA GLU A 886 30.92 3.24 -40.19
C GLU A 886 31.80 3.31 -41.44
N ILE A 887 32.45 4.45 -41.61
CA ILE A 887 33.35 4.72 -42.71
C ILE A 887 34.71 4.10 -42.35
N PRO A 888 35.34 3.33 -43.25
CA PRO A 888 36.73 2.94 -43.05
C PRO A 888 37.60 4.21 -43.01
N ARG A 889 38.09 4.57 -41.82
CA ARG A 889 39.08 5.65 -41.61
C ARG A 889 40.47 5.29 -42.16
N GLU A 890 40.61 4.12 -42.77
CA GLU A 890 41.90 3.64 -43.27
C GLU A 890 42.40 4.54 -44.41
N GLY A 891 43.35 5.42 -44.10
CA GLY A 891 44.17 6.12 -45.10
C GLY A 891 44.14 7.65 -45.08
N LEU A 892 43.31 8.32 -44.27
CA LEU A 892 43.29 9.78 -44.17
C LEU A 892 43.68 10.27 -42.76
N GLY A 893 44.55 11.28 -42.70
CA GLY A 893 44.84 12.00 -41.45
C GLY A 893 43.66 12.89 -41.03
N LEU A 894 43.52 13.15 -39.72
CA LEU A 894 42.46 13.99 -39.13
C LEU A 894 42.38 15.40 -39.77
N GLU A 895 43.52 16.00 -40.08
CA GLU A 895 43.63 17.30 -40.74
C GLU A 895 43.14 17.24 -42.20
N GLU A 896 43.46 16.16 -42.91
CA GLU A 896 43.03 15.93 -44.29
C GLU A 896 41.52 15.65 -44.36
N TRP A 897 40.97 14.95 -43.35
CA TRP A 897 39.54 14.77 -43.15
C TRP A 897 38.82 16.11 -42.98
N PHE A 898 39.25 16.93 -42.03
CA PHE A 898 38.63 18.23 -41.78
C PHE A 898 38.74 19.18 -42.97
N THR A 899 39.88 19.20 -43.66
CA THR A 899 40.08 20.02 -44.86
C THR A 899 39.15 19.60 -46.00
N LYS A 900 38.95 18.29 -46.21
CA LYS A 900 38.00 17.78 -47.21
C LYS A 900 36.55 18.10 -46.84
N CYS A 901 36.18 17.98 -45.57
CA CYS A 901 34.86 18.39 -45.09
C CYS A 901 34.64 19.91 -45.26
N GLU A 902 35.58 20.77 -44.87
CA GLU A 902 35.51 22.23 -45.02
C GLU A 902 35.45 22.68 -46.49
N ALA A 903 36.21 22.03 -47.39
CA ALA A 903 36.16 22.32 -48.81
C ALA A 903 34.74 22.11 -49.38
N VAL A 904 34.05 21.06 -48.94
CA VAL A 904 32.65 20.77 -49.32
C VAL A 904 31.69 21.83 -48.79
N TYR A 905 31.96 22.39 -47.60
CA TYR A 905 31.17 23.49 -47.03
C TYR A 905 31.35 24.82 -47.76
N SER A 906 32.54 25.09 -48.30
CA SER A 906 32.90 26.40 -48.86
C SER A 906 32.35 26.70 -50.26
N GLY A 907 31.90 25.69 -51.01
CA GLY A 907 31.57 25.81 -52.44
C GLY A 907 30.09 25.90 -52.82
N PHE A 908 29.15 25.80 -51.88
CA PHE A 908 27.72 25.65 -52.20
C PHE A 908 26.76 26.28 -51.18
N GLU A 909 25.73 26.95 -51.67
CA GLU A 909 24.52 27.27 -50.91
C GLU A 909 23.70 26.00 -50.66
N TYR A 910 23.97 25.34 -49.54
CA TYR A 910 23.29 24.13 -49.04
C TYR A 910 22.05 24.44 -48.20
N GLU A 911 21.13 25.28 -48.68
CA GLU A 911 19.86 25.51 -47.96
C GLU A 911 19.15 24.15 -47.71
N THR A 912 19.04 23.29 -48.73
CA THR A 912 18.32 22.01 -48.65
C THR A 912 18.95 20.93 -47.76
N MET A 913 20.27 20.91 -47.58
CA MET A 913 20.91 19.93 -46.66
C MET A 913 20.95 20.43 -45.22
N LYS A 914 21.13 21.74 -45.03
CA LYS A 914 20.92 22.35 -43.73
C LYS A 914 19.49 22.06 -43.26
N ASP A 915 18.51 22.26 -44.14
CA ASP A 915 17.10 21.92 -43.88
C ASP A 915 16.92 20.43 -43.53
N PHE A 916 17.57 19.51 -44.26
CA PHE A 916 17.53 18.08 -43.94
C PHE A 916 18.11 17.74 -42.55
N PHE A 917 19.27 18.30 -42.18
CA PHE A 917 19.87 18.04 -40.87
C PHE A 917 19.09 18.70 -39.74
N GLU A 918 18.51 19.88 -39.99
CA GLU A 918 17.57 20.52 -39.07
C GLU A 918 16.30 19.66 -38.90
N GLU A 919 15.75 19.10 -39.98
CA GLU A 919 14.60 18.19 -39.93
C GLU A 919 14.93 16.87 -39.21
N PHE A 920 16.10 16.29 -39.46
CA PHE A 920 16.58 15.11 -38.74
C PHE A 920 16.75 15.38 -37.25
N SER A 921 17.41 16.49 -36.90
CA SER A 921 17.60 16.89 -35.51
C SER A 921 16.26 17.17 -34.83
N ALA A 922 15.33 17.83 -35.52
CA ALA A 922 13.98 18.08 -35.01
C ALA A 922 13.20 16.77 -34.81
N LYS A 923 13.31 15.82 -35.74
CA LYS A 923 12.70 14.50 -35.61
C LYS A 923 13.28 13.71 -34.43
N CYS A 924 14.60 13.71 -34.27
CA CYS A 924 15.25 13.06 -33.13
C CYS A 924 14.88 13.72 -31.80
N LEU A 925 14.79 15.04 -31.75
CA LEU A 925 14.32 15.78 -30.58
C LEU A 925 12.87 15.40 -30.25
N GLN A 926 12.00 15.28 -31.26
CA GLN A 926 10.60 14.89 -31.06
C GLN A 926 10.45 13.45 -30.52
N GLU A 927 11.23 12.51 -31.07
CA GLU A 927 11.31 11.14 -30.56
C GLU A 927 11.86 11.10 -29.12
N PHE A 928 12.89 11.89 -28.82
CA PHE A 928 13.45 12.00 -27.48
C PHE A 928 12.45 12.63 -26.48
N LYS A 929 11.73 13.69 -26.87
CA LYS A 929 10.64 14.27 -26.07
C LYS A 929 9.56 13.23 -25.77
N THR A 930 9.18 12.45 -26.78
CA THR A 930 8.21 11.35 -26.64
C THR A 930 8.73 10.25 -25.71
N PHE A 931 10.01 9.89 -25.84
CA PHE A 931 10.69 8.92 -24.98
C PHE A 931 10.68 9.36 -23.52
N VAL A 932 11.09 10.60 -23.21
CA VAL A 932 11.13 11.14 -21.84
C VAL A 932 9.74 11.15 -21.20
N LYS A 933 8.73 11.67 -21.93
CA LYS A 933 7.33 11.68 -21.46
C LYS A 933 6.80 10.25 -21.23
N GLY A 934 7.12 9.34 -22.15
CA GLY A 934 6.77 7.93 -22.02
C GLY A 934 7.45 7.27 -20.82
N PHE A 935 8.75 7.48 -20.63
CA PHE A 935 9.54 6.95 -19.52
C PHE A 935 8.95 7.37 -18.18
N ARG A 936 8.61 8.65 -18.04
CA ARG A 936 7.91 9.15 -16.87
C ARG A 936 6.59 8.42 -16.64
N SER A 937 5.74 8.32 -17.66
CA SER A 937 4.45 7.63 -17.57
C SER A 937 4.58 6.17 -17.10
N GLY A 938 5.60 5.45 -17.58
CA GLY A 938 5.93 4.11 -17.11
C GLY A 938 6.34 4.08 -15.64
N LEU A 939 7.21 5.01 -15.23
CA LEU A 939 7.72 5.12 -13.85
C LEU A 939 6.62 5.53 -12.85
N GLU A 940 5.71 6.43 -13.23
CA GLU A 940 4.54 6.86 -12.45
C GLU A 940 3.56 5.72 -12.13
N THR A 941 3.72 4.55 -12.74
CA THR A 941 2.99 3.35 -12.33
C THR A 941 3.39 2.92 -10.91
N PHE A 942 4.64 3.19 -10.52
CA PHE A 942 5.25 2.77 -9.25
C PHE A 942 5.46 3.91 -8.26
N LEU A 943 5.37 5.17 -8.71
CA LEU A 943 5.56 6.35 -7.85
C LEU A 943 4.22 7.02 -7.52
N ILE A 944 4.13 7.63 -6.33
CA ILE A 944 2.97 8.45 -5.93
C ILE A 944 3.07 9.81 -6.65
N LYS A 945 2.05 10.12 -7.46
CA LYS A 945 2.01 11.30 -8.34
C LYS A 945 1.85 12.64 -7.59
N GLU A 946 1.29 12.59 -6.40
CA GLU A 946 0.81 13.77 -5.64
C GLU A 946 1.80 14.29 -4.60
N ILE A 947 3.06 13.84 -4.63
CA ILE A 947 4.05 14.24 -3.64
C ILE A 947 4.64 15.61 -4.05
N PRO A 948 4.49 16.68 -3.24
CA PRO A 948 5.07 18.01 -3.51
C PRO A 948 6.61 17.99 -3.69
N LEU A 949 7.29 16.96 -3.16
CA LEU A 949 8.72 16.73 -3.38
C LEU A 949 9.12 16.59 -4.85
N LEU A 950 8.20 16.21 -5.74
CA LEU A 950 8.48 16.12 -7.18
C LEU A 950 8.74 17.50 -7.81
N GLU A 951 8.35 18.59 -7.13
CA GLU A 951 8.66 19.97 -7.54
C GLU A 951 10.05 20.43 -7.04
N ASN A 952 10.64 19.76 -6.04
CA ASN A 952 11.98 20.07 -5.54
C ASN A 952 13.05 19.38 -6.41
N LYS A 953 13.68 20.19 -7.28
CA LYS A 953 14.53 19.75 -8.40
C LYS A 953 15.78 18.94 -8.04
N GLN A 954 16.25 18.92 -6.78
CA GLN A 954 17.51 18.23 -6.41
C GLN A 954 17.31 16.91 -5.65
N ILE A 955 16.35 16.83 -4.73
CA ILE A 955 16.27 15.70 -3.79
C ILE A 955 15.83 14.40 -4.47
N VAL A 956 14.82 14.45 -5.32
CA VAL A 956 14.25 13.27 -5.98
C VAL A 956 15.22 12.65 -7.00
N PRO A 957 15.86 13.42 -7.90
CA PRO A 957 16.88 12.88 -8.80
C PRO A 957 18.05 12.22 -8.04
N ASP A 958 18.61 12.88 -7.02
CA ASP A 958 19.69 12.32 -6.19
C ASP A 958 19.29 11.02 -5.50
N LEU A 959 18.03 10.96 -5.05
CA LEU A 959 17.48 9.76 -4.43
C LEU A 959 17.40 8.61 -5.44
N LEU A 960 16.84 8.87 -6.62
CA LEU A 960 16.72 7.88 -7.67
C LEU A 960 18.08 7.41 -8.17
N VAL A 961 19.05 8.30 -8.32
CA VAL A 961 20.45 7.93 -8.60
C VAL A 961 20.96 6.96 -7.54
N SER A 962 20.77 7.26 -6.25
CA SER A 962 21.28 6.40 -5.16
C SER A 962 20.63 5.01 -5.07
N VAL A 963 19.37 4.90 -5.52
CA VAL A 963 18.58 3.66 -5.42
C VAL A 963 18.61 2.84 -6.71
N ILE A 964 18.54 3.52 -7.86
CA ILE A 964 18.37 2.91 -9.17
C ILE A 964 19.71 2.62 -9.82
N ASN A 965 20.68 3.55 -9.76
CA ASN A 965 21.93 3.34 -10.50
C ASN A 965 22.75 2.21 -9.87
N GLY A 966 23.14 1.26 -10.70
CA GLY A 966 24.09 0.23 -10.31
C GLY A 966 25.50 0.81 -10.21
N PHE A 967 26.26 0.32 -9.23
CA PHE A 967 27.72 0.51 -9.20
C PHE A 967 28.40 -0.76 -9.68
N PRO A 968 29.60 -0.68 -10.29
CA PRO A 968 30.39 -1.87 -10.60
C PRO A 968 30.61 -2.70 -9.33
N MET A 969 30.31 -4.00 -9.38
CA MET A 969 30.49 -4.89 -8.24
C MET A 969 31.99 -5.10 -7.99
N THR A 970 32.44 -4.89 -6.75
CA THR A 970 33.82 -5.16 -6.32
C THR A 970 33.86 -6.35 -5.36
N ALA A 971 35.01 -7.03 -5.30
CA ALA A 971 35.20 -8.17 -4.41
C ALA A 971 35.01 -7.76 -2.94
N GLU A 972 35.52 -6.59 -2.54
CA GLU A 972 35.37 -6.04 -1.19
C GLU A 972 33.91 -5.76 -0.83
N LEU A 973 33.16 -5.13 -1.74
CA LEU A 973 31.75 -4.85 -1.54
C LEU A 973 30.97 -6.16 -1.35
N LEU A 974 31.17 -7.14 -2.23
CA LEU A 974 30.48 -8.42 -2.16
C LEU A 974 30.85 -9.20 -0.89
N LEU A 975 32.14 -9.26 -0.54
CA LEU A 975 32.62 -9.95 0.65
C LEU A 975 32.02 -9.37 1.93
N SER A 976 31.87 -8.05 2.03
CA SER A 976 31.26 -7.39 3.19
C SER A 976 29.80 -7.78 3.44
N LYS A 977 29.14 -8.39 2.44
CA LYS A 977 27.72 -8.80 2.49
C LYS A 977 27.53 -10.31 2.67
N ILE A 978 28.62 -11.08 2.69
CA ILE A 978 28.59 -12.53 2.83
C ILE A 978 28.89 -12.93 4.27
N ARG A 979 28.00 -13.72 4.86
CA ARG A 979 28.23 -14.47 6.09
C ARG A 979 28.65 -15.90 5.76
N MET A 980 29.89 -16.21 6.09
CA MET A 980 30.43 -17.55 5.99
C MET A 980 29.89 -18.40 7.14
N GLY A 981 29.28 -19.53 6.82
CA GLY A 981 28.94 -20.56 7.80
C GLY A 981 30.17 -21.36 8.20
N ALA A 982 30.13 -21.99 9.38
CA ALA A 982 31.18 -22.91 9.79
C ALA A 982 31.31 -24.04 8.76
N GLY A 983 32.54 -24.36 8.36
CA GLY A 983 32.88 -25.43 7.44
C GLY A 983 34.24 -26.02 7.76
N ALA A 984 34.53 -27.21 7.24
CA ALA A 984 35.87 -27.78 7.33
C ALA A 984 36.90 -26.92 6.58
N ASP A 985 38.15 -26.92 7.05
CA ASP A 985 39.25 -26.32 6.30
C ASP A 985 39.40 -27.02 4.93
N ILE A 986 39.72 -26.23 3.91
CA ILE A 986 39.84 -26.70 2.53
C ILE A 986 41.29 -27.15 2.29
N ASP A 987 41.47 -28.42 1.91
CA ASP A 987 42.78 -28.93 1.51
C ASP A 987 43.25 -28.27 0.21
N SER A 988 44.40 -27.60 0.25
CA SER A 988 45.00 -26.91 -0.91
C SER A 988 46.45 -27.35 -1.16
N TRP A 989 47.03 -26.91 -2.27
CA TRP A 989 48.46 -27.11 -2.59
C TRP A 989 49.41 -26.54 -1.54
N TYR A 990 48.95 -25.55 -0.78
CA TYR A 990 49.76 -24.84 0.22
C TYR A 990 49.54 -25.36 1.65
N GLY A 991 48.59 -26.28 1.86
CA GLY A 991 48.16 -26.78 3.17
C GLY A 991 46.65 -26.61 3.34
N THR A 992 46.15 -26.80 4.56
CA THR A 992 44.74 -26.53 4.90
C THR A 992 44.49 -25.02 4.94
N VAL A 993 43.43 -24.56 4.27
CA VAL A 993 43.08 -23.13 4.19
C VAL A 993 41.67 -22.93 4.72
N LYS A 994 41.51 -21.90 5.54
CA LYS A 994 40.18 -21.51 6.03
C LYS A 994 39.26 -21.14 4.86
N PRO A 995 37.99 -21.57 4.87
CA PRO A 995 37.07 -21.26 3.80
C PRO A 995 36.94 -19.77 3.48
N GLU A 996 37.03 -18.89 4.48
CA GLU A 996 36.93 -17.44 4.32
C GLU A 996 38.07 -16.90 3.44
N VAL A 997 39.28 -17.38 3.66
CA VAL A 997 40.49 -16.97 2.92
C VAL A 997 40.40 -17.49 1.49
N PHE A 998 39.98 -18.74 1.32
CA PHE A 998 39.81 -19.36 0.01
C PHE A 998 38.77 -18.61 -0.84
N PHE A 999 37.59 -18.37 -0.27
CA PHE A 999 36.50 -17.71 -1.00
C PHE A 999 36.80 -16.24 -1.29
N LYS A 1000 37.42 -15.51 -0.35
CA LYS A 1000 37.93 -14.15 -0.59
C LYS A 1000 38.89 -14.12 -1.77
N THR A 1001 39.85 -15.04 -1.81
CA THR A 1001 40.82 -15.16 -2.91
C THR A 1001 40.12 -15.39 -4.24
N PHE A 1002 39.08 -16.22 -4.25
CA PHE A 1002 38.28 -16.49 -5.45
C PHE A 1002 37.62 -15.22 -5.97
N LEU A 1003 36.93 -14.46 -5.10
CA LEU A 1003 36.30 -13.20 -5.48
C LEU A 1003 37.31 -12.17 -6.01
N GLU A 1004 38.51 -12.11 -5.45
CA GLU A 1004 39.57 -11.19 -5.89
C GLU A 1004 40.18 -11.55 -7.24
N CYS A 1005 39.97 -12.77 -7.76
CA CYS A 1005 40.34 -13.15 -9.12
C CYS A 1005 39.25 -12.81 -10.15
N LEU A 1006 38.03 -12.48 -9.72
CA LEU A 1006 36.93 -12.18 -10.64
C LEU A 1006 36.95 -10.73 -11.10
N THR A 1007 36.67 -10.52 -12.39
CA THR A 1007 36.39 -9.19 -12.96
C THR A 1007 35.05 -8.64 -12.43
N PRO A 1008 34.79 -7.31 -12.50
CA PRO A 1008 33.49 -6.76 -12.12
C PRO A 1008 32.30 -7.40 -12.83
N ARG A 1009 32.47 -7.79 -14.11
CA ARG A 1009 31.45 -8.51 -14.88
C ARG A 1009 31.18 -9.91 -14.31
N GLN A 1010 32.23 -10.65 -13.96
CA GLN A 1010 32.12 -11.97 -13.33
C GLN A 1010 31.52 -11.87 -11.91
N LEU A 1011 31.89 -10.85 -11.13
CA LEU A 1011 31.30 -10.59 -9.81
C LEU A 1011 29.80 -10.29 -9.91
N SER A 1012 29.38 -9.43 -10.84
CA SER A 1012 27.97 -9.17 -11.11
C SER A 1012 27.22 -10.43 -11.56
N LYS A 1013 27.87 -11.29 -12.36
CA LYS A 1013 27.30 -12.59 -12.75
C LYS A 1013 27.16 -13.54 -11.55
N LEU A 1014 28.14 -13.59 -10.65
CA LEU A 1014 28.06 -14.37 -9.42
C LEU A 1014 26.89 -13.92 -8.54
N VAL A 1015 26.69 -12.61 -8.41
CA VAL A 1015 25.50 -12.05 -7.74
C VAL A 1015 24.23 -12.50 -8.45
N ALA A 1016 24.17 -12.44 -9.78
CA ALA A 1016 22.99 -12.90 -10.53
C ALA A 1016 22.65 -14.37 -10.29
N VAL A 1017 23.67 -15.23 -10.20
CA VAL A 1017 23.50 -16.65 -9.89
C VAL A 1017 22.97 -16.84 -8.46
N TRP A 1018 23.45 -16.03 -7.51
CA TRP A 1018 23.05 -16.12 -6.11
C TRP A 1018 21.64 -15.54 -5.85
N THR A 1019 21.34 -14.38 -6.43
CA THR A 1019 20.16 -13.55 -6.10
C THR A 1019 19.12 -13.47 -7.21
N GLY A 1020 19.36 -14.14 -8.34
CA GLY A 1020 18.51 -14.11 -9.53
C GLY A 1020 18.78 -12.96 -10.49
N ALA A 1021 19.46 -11.88 -10.07
CA ALA A 1021 19.76 -10.73 -10.93
C ALA A 1021 21.08 -10.06 -10.56
N ALA A 1022 21.88 -9.71 -11.57
CA ALA A 1022 23.19 -9.05 -11.38
C ALA A 1022 23.11 -7.71 -10.64
N SER A 1023 21.92 -7.12 -10.65
CA SER A 1023 21.66 -5.80 -10.10
C SER A 1023 20.95 -5.83 -8.74
N THR A 1024 20.84 -6.99 -8.08
CA THR A 1024 20.24 -7.04 -6.74
C THR A 1024 20.97 -6.15 -5.74
N GLU A 1025 20.22 -5.36 -4.97
CA GLU A 1025 20.78 -4.63 -3.84
C GLU A 1025 21.14 -5.57 -2.69
N LEU A 1026 22.41 -5.55 -2.27
CA LEU A 1026 22.95 -6.43 -1.24
C LEU A 1026 22.91 -5.84 0.18
N ASN A 1027 22.38 -4.63 0.36
CA ASN A 1027 22.39 -3.95 1.68
C ASN A 1027 21.46 -4.60 2.71
N ASP A 1028 20.34 -5.19 2.26
CA ASP A 1028 19.35 -5.83 3.14
C ASP A 1028 19.44 -7.36 3.17
N ASN A 1029 20.18 -7.95 2.23
CA ASN A 1029 20.31 -9.40 2.09
C ASN A 1029 21.66 -9.86 2.61
N GLN A 1030 21.68 -10.60 3.71
CA GLN A 1030 22.89 -11.31 4.15
C GLN A 1030 23.01 -12.61 3.36
N LEU A 1031 23.86 -12.58 2.34
CA LEU A 1031 24.23 -13.77 1.60
C LEU A 1031 24.96 -14.72 2.54
N LYS A 1032 24.60 -16.00 2.55
CA LYS A 1032 25.22 -17.01 3.41
C LYS A 1032 25.92 -18.07 2.57
N LEU A 1033 27.13 -18.44 2.93
CA LEU A 1033 27.85 -19.50 2.24
C LEU A 1033 28.10 -20.64 3.22
N PHE A 1034 27.65 -21.84 2.89
CA PHE A 1034 27.82 -23.03 3.72
C PHE A 1034 28.61 -24.09 2.97
N PHE A 1035 29.37 -24.88 3.73
CA PHE A 1035 30.00 -26.08 3.22
C PHE A 1035 29.17 -27.29 3.64
N TYR A 1036 29.03 -28.27 2.74
CA TYR A 1036 28.32 -29.51 3.03
C TYR A 1036 29.19 -30.70 2.63
N LYS A 1037 29.15 -31.75 3.44
CA LYS A 1037 29.79 -33.02 3.08
C LYS A 1037 28.95 -33.73 2.01
N PRO A 1038 29.48 -34.03 0.81
CA PRO A 1038 28.72 -34.76 -0.20
C PRO A 1038 28.32 -36.16 0.28
N GLU A 1039 27.08 -36.57 -0.03
CA GLU A 1039 26.58 -37.92 0.19
C GLU A 1039 26.75 -38.79 -1.07
N ASP A 1040 26.74 -40.12 -0.92
CA ASP A 1040 27.05 -41.09 -1.99
C ASP A 1040 26.11 -40.99 -3.22
N TYR A 1041 24.93 -40.39 -3.06
CA TYR A 1041 23.99 -40.18 -4.17
C TYR A 1041 24.22 -38.89 -4.97
N HIS A 1042 25.14 -38.01 -4.54
CA HIS A 1042 25.45 -36.78 -5.27
C HIS A 1042 26.29 -37.09 -6.52
N VAL A 1043 25.77 -36.70 -7.69
CA VAL A 1043 26.42 -36.92 -8.98
C VAL A 1043 27.68 -36.03 -9.10
N THR A 1044 28.80 -36.64 -9.46
CA THR A 1044 30.03 -35.92 -9.84
C THR A 1044 29.98 -35.48 -11.30
N PHE A 1045 30.62 -34.36 -11.59
CA PHE A 1045 30.77 -33.82 -12.94
C PHE A 1045 32.25 -33.79 -13.28
N ASP A 1046 32.59 -34.22 -14.50
CA ASP A 1046 33.89 -33.97 -15.09
C ASP A 1046 33.97 -32.49 -15.52
N SER A 1047 35.04 -31.78 -15.11
CA SER A 1047 35.19 -30.34 -15.35
C SER A 1047 35.25 -29.94 -16.83
N CYS A 1048 35.84 -30.78 -17.68
CA CYS A 1048 35.93 -30.51 -19.12
C CYS A 1048 34.57 -30.70 -19.79
N ASP A 1049 33.90 -31.81 -19.48
CA ASP A 1049 32.55 -32.13 -19.93
C ASP A 1049 31.52 -31.08 -19.47
N ALA A 1050 31.62 -30.63 -18.22
CA ALA A 1050 30.76 -29.61 -17.67
C ALA A 1050 30.97 -28.27 -18.38
N SER A 1051 32.23 -27.86 -18.58
CA SER A 1051 32.56 -26.63 -19.30
C SER A 1051 32.09 -26.67 -20.76
N GLU A 1052 32.26 -27.79 -21.46
CA GLU A 1052 31.81 -27.95 -22.85
C GLU A 1052 30.27 -27.90 -22.95
N LYS A 1053 29.56 -28.63 -22.07
CA LYS A 1053 28.09 -28.60 -22.01
C LYS A 1053 27.55 -27.22 -21.65
N LEU A 1054 28.21 -26.49 -20.75
CA LEU A 1054 27.84 -25.12 -20.38
C LEU A 1054 28.13 -24.14 -21.52
N CYS A 1055 29.27 -24.23 -22.20
CA CYS A 1055 29.58 -23.40 -23.38
C CYS A 1055 28.62 -23.67 -24.55
N ALA A 1056 28.19 -24.91 -24.74
CA ALA A 1056 27.25 -25.27 -25.78
C ALA A 1056 25.81 -24.79 -25.51
N LYS A 1057 25.42 -24.67 -24.24
CA LYS A 1057 24.05 -24.32 -23.82
C LYS A 1057 23.89 -22.86 -23.40
N SER A 1058 24.89 -22.30 -22.74
CA SER A 1058 24.85 -20.96 -22.17
C SER A 1058 25.61 -19.96 -23.04
N ARG A 1059 24.95 -18.85 -23.35
CA ARG A 1059 25.61 -17.67 -23.97
C ARG A 1059 26.17 -16.71 -22.93
N SER A 1060 26.09 -17.04 -21.64
CA SER A 1060 26.49 -16.19 -20.52
C SER A 1060 27.72 -16.72 -19.77
N VAL A 1061 28.48 -17.62 -20.41
CA VAL A 1061 29.81 -18.05 -19.96
C VAL A 1061 30.69 -16.82 -19.78
N VAL A 1062 31.29 -16.71 -18.60
CA VAL A 1062 32.19 -15.61 -18.23
C VAL A 1062 33.60 -16.06 -17.93
N ILE A 1063 33.85 -17.37 -17.85
CA ILE A 1063 35.18 -17.98 -17.85
C ILE A 1063 35.13 -19.11 -18.88
N HIS A 1064 35.74 -18.91 -20.06
CA HIS A 1064 35.72 -19.90 -21.14
C HIS A 1064 36.77 -21.00 -20.92
N SER A 1065 36.50 -22.18 -21.47
CA SER A 1065 37.49 -23.28 -21.47
C SER A 1065 38.76 -22.91 -22.25
N GLY A 1066 39.84 -23.64 -21.99
CA GLY A 1066 41.14 -23.39 -22.61
C GLY A 1066 41.92 -22.31 -21.87
N ASP A 1067 42.64 -21.46 -22.61
CA ASP A 1067 43.64 -20.54 -22.06
C ASP A 1067 43.08 -19.58 -20.99
N GLU A 1068 41.81 -19.15 -21.11
CA GLU A 1068 41.18 -18.25 -20.12
C GLU A 1068 41.00 -18.95 -18.77
N HIS A 1069 40.47 -20.18 -18.76
CA HIS A 1069 40.32 -21.00 -17.55
C HIS A 1069 41.68 -21.38 -16.97
N GLU A 1070 42.65 -21.79 -17.79
CA GLU A 1070 44.00 -22.12 -17.32
C GLU A 1070 44.69 -20.89 -16.66
N SER A 1071 44.53 -19.71 -17.27
CA SER A 1071 45.04 -18.45 -16.73
C SER A 1071 44.37 -18.10 -15.39
N PHE A 1072 43.05 -18.25 -15.30
CA PHE A 1072 42.29 -18.02 -14.07
C PHE A 1072 42.77 -18.91 -12.92
N LEU A 1073 42.99 -20.21 -13.17
CA LEU A 1073 43.49 -21.15 -12.17
C LEU A 1073 44.89 -20.80 -11.66
N ARG A 1074 45.80 -20.44 -12.57
CA ARG A 1074 47.15 -20.00 -12.20
C ARG A 1074 47.12 -18.70 -11.40
N GLN A 1075 46.28 -17.75 -11.79
CA GLN A 1075 46.07 -16.50 -11.05
C GLN A 1075 45.53 -16.77 -9.64
N PHE A 1076 44.54 -17.65 -9.51
CA PHE A 1076 43.99 -18.05 -8.21
C PHE A 1076 45.04 -18.72 -7.33
N SER A 1077 45.82 -19.66 -7.88
CA SER A 1077 46.90 -20.33 -7.13
C SER A 1077 47.94 -19.34 -6.61
N ALA A 1078 48.37 -18.39 -7.45
CA ALA A 1078 49.32 -17.35 -7.04
C ALA A 1078 48.77 -16.47 -5.91
N LYS A 1079 47.51 -16.01 -6.02
CA LYS A 1079 46.88 -15.21 -4.96
C LYS A 1079 46.64 -16.00 -3.68
N LEU A 1080 46.29 -17.28 -3.79
CA LEU A 1080 46.06 -18.12 -2.62
C LEU A 1080 47.35 -18.33 -1.83
N ARG A 1081 48.48 -18.54 -2.52
CA ARG A 1081 49.81 -18.58 -1.88
C ARG A 1081 50.06 -17.32 -1.07
N ASP A 1082 49.83 -16.15 -1.68
CA ASP A 1082 50.07 -14.85 -1.04
C ASP A 1082 49.15 -14.64 0.17
N ALA A 1083 47.90 -15.10 0.09
CA ALA A 1083 46.94 -15.00 1.18
C ALA A 1083 47.23 -15.96 2.36
N VAL A 1084 47.92 -17.07 2.10
CA VAL A 1084 48.30 -18.08 3.11
C VAL A 1084 49.68 -17.80 3.73
N ASP A 1085 50.42 -16.80 3.21
CA ASP A 1085 51.74 -16.36 3.69
C ASP A 1085 52.73 -17.52 3.84
N THR A 1086 53.00 -18.21 2.73
CA THR A 1086 53.91 -19.37 2.69
C THR A 1086 55.09 -19.13 1.74
N ASP A 1087 56.28 -19.58 2.14
CA ASP A 1087 57.51 -19.55 1.32
C ASP A 1087 57.52 -20.57 0.17
N LYS A 1088 56.43 -21.32 -0.04
CA LYS A 1088 56.32 -22.32 -1.12
C LYS A 1088 56.27 -21.63 -2.50
N GLU A 1089 56.89 -22.25 -3.50
CA GLU A 1089 56.77 -21.81 -4.90
C GLU A 1089 55.32 -21.88 -5.40
N VAL A 1090 54.94 -21.02 -6.35
CA VAL A 1090 53.59 -21.05 -6.95
C VAL A 1090 53.41 -22.39 -7.66
N VAL A 1091 52.43 -23.16 -7.21
CA VAL A 1091 52.07 -24.44 -7.83
C VAL A 1091 51.19 -24.17 -9.04
N ASP A 1092 51.56 -24.70 -10.20
CA ASP A 1092 50.64 -24.75 -11.36
C ASP A 1092 49.56 -25.82 -11.05
N PRO A 1093 48.28 -25.43 -10.91
CA PRO A 1093 47.17 -26.36 -10.61
C PRO A 1093 47.01 -27.50 -11.61
N LEU A 1094 47.61 -27.37 -12.80
CA LEU A 1094 47.54 -28.33 -13.91
C LEU A 1094 48.76 -29.26 -14.00
N SER A 1095 49.78 -29.05 -13.15
CA SER A 1095 51.06 -29.77 -13.22
C SER A 1095 50.99 -31.26 -12.89
N ASN A 1096 49.92 -31.73 -12.24
CA ASN A 1096 49.70 -33.15 -11.92
C ASN A 1096 49.28 -34.00 -13.13
N GLY A 1097 49.15 -33.42 -14.33
CA GLY A 1097 48.81 -34.12 -15.57
C GLY A 1097 47.32 -34.34 -15.81
N GLU A 1098 46.47 -34.03 -14.82
CA GLU A 1098 45.01 -34.07 -14.94
C GLU A 1098 44.47 -32.72 -15.43
N LYS A 1099 44.18 -32.62 -16.73
CA LYS A 1099 43.50 -31.44 -17.30
C LYS A 1099 42.06 -31.30 -16.82
N CYS A 1100 41.40 -32.42 -16.53
CA CYS A 1100 40.02 -32.49 -16.09
C CYS A 1100 39.98 -33.15 -14.70
N VAL A 1101 39.10 -32.67 -13.81
CA VAL A 1101 38.89 -33.26 -12.49
C VAL A 1101 37.40 -33.51 -12.27
N ASP A 1102 37.09 -34.61 -11.59
CA ASP A 1102 35.75 -34.88 -11.10
C ASP A 1102 35.47 -34.03 -9.86
N PHE A 1103 34.38 -33.27 -9.87
CA PHE A 1103 33.95 -32.43 -8.75
C PHE A 1103 32.46 -32.63 -8.44
N HIS A 1104 32.07 -32.43 -7.18
CA HIS A 1104 30.67 -32.27 -6.84
C HIS A 1104 30.25 -30.82 -7.10
N PRO A 1105 29.06 -30.57 -7.68
CA PRO A 1105 28.58 -29.21 -7.92
C PRO A 1105 28.04 -28.59 -6.62
N SER A 1106 27.80 -27.29 -6.64
CA SER A 1106 26.97 -26.65 -5.61
C SER A 1106 25.54 -27.19 -5.65
N ILE A 1107 24.90 -27.39 -4.49
CA ILE A 1107 23.52 -27.87 -4.37
C ILE A 1107 22.65 -26.80 -3.72
N GLY A 1108 21.38 -26.69 -4.12
CA GLY A 1108 20.44 -25.72 -3.55
C GLY A 1108 20.79 -24.27 -3.90
N SER A 1109 21.57 -24.07 -4.96
CA SER A 1109 21.91 -22.77 -5.55
C SER A 1109 20.87 -22.29 -6.56
N ALA A 1110 19.67 -22.89 -6.58
CA ALA A 1110 18.53 -22.38 -7.33
C ALA A 1110 18.37 -20.89 -7.05
N THR A 1111 18.20 -20.11 -8.11
CA THR A 1111 18.16 -18.65 -8.03
C THR A 1111 17.17 -18.19 -6.96
N CYS A 1112 17.64 -17.36 -6.02
CA CYS A 1112 16.88 -16.68 -4.95
C CYS A 1112 16.80 -17.33 -3.57
N PHE A 1113 17.79 -18.14 -3.19
CA PHE A 1113 18.06 -18.37 -1.77
C PHE A 1113 19.16 -17.43 -1.27
N MET A 1114 19.00 -16.91 -0.04
CA MET A 1114 20.05 -16.20 0.68
C MET A 1114 21.25 -17.11 1.02
N PHE A 1115 21.36 -18.33 0.48
CA PHE A 1115 22.42 -19.26 0.78
C PHE A 1115 22.96 -20.00 -0.46
N ILE A 1116 24.29 -20.13 -0.56
CA ILE A 1116 24.97 -21.08 -1.45
C ILE A 1116 25.52 -22.21 -0.59
N LYS A 1117 25.36 -23.46 -1.04
CA LYS A 1117 26.03 -24.62 -0.43
C LYS A 1117 27.10 -25.15 -1.37
N LEU A 1118 28.36 -25.07 -0.93
CA LEU A 1118 29.51 -25.64 -1.60
C LEU A 1118 29.86 -27.00 -1.00
N PRO A 1119 30.26 -27.99 -1.81
CA PRO A 1119 30.72 -29.26 -1.27
C PRO A 1119 32.08 -29.11 -0.58
N GLU A 1120 32.27 -29.83 0.51
CA GLU A 1120 33.58 -30.05 1.14
C GLU A 1120 34.42 -30.95 0.25
N GLN A 1121 35.33 -30.35 -0.52
CA GLN A 1121 36.28 -31.02 -1.40
C GLN A 1121 37.58 -30.20 -1.49
N ASP A 1122 38.62 -30.75 -2.11
CA ASP A 1122 39.89 -30.03 -2.25
C ASP A 1122 39.76 -28.72 -3.03
N ALA A 1123 40.79 -27.87 -2.93
CA ALA A 1123 40.85 -26.56 -3.54
C ALA A 1123 40.55 -26.59 -5.05
N ARG A 1124 41.13 -27.54 -5.81
CA ARG A 1124 40.94 -27.62 -7.26
C ARG A 1124 39.49 -27.90 -7.60
N ARG A 1125 38.89 -28.90 -6.95
CA ARG A 1125 37.49 -29.29 -7.17
C ARG A 1125 36.53 -28.20 -6.73
N THR A 1126 36.81 -27.52 -5.62
CA THR A 1126 36.00 -26.40 -5.13
C THR A 1126 36.00 -25.21 -6.10
N ILE A 1127 37.14 -24.90 -6.73
CA ILE A 1127 37.19 -23.88 -7.80
C ILE A 1127 36.31 -24.31 -8.98
N GLU A 1128 36.38 -25.56 -9.42
CA GLU A 1128 35.55 -26.03 -10.55
C GLU A 1128 34.06 -25.99 -10.23
N ALA A 1129 33.67 -26.32 -9.00
CA ALA A 1129 32.29 -26.14 -8.54
C ALA A 1129 31.84 -24.68 -8.63
N LEU A 1130 32.70 -23.72 -8.26
CA LEU A 1130 32.43 -22.30 -8.32
C LEU A 1130 32.41 -21.74 -9.75
N VAL A 1131 33.32 -22.19 -10.62
CA VAL A 1131 33.34 -21.83 -12.05
C VAL A 1131 32.11 -22.39 -12.75
N GLY A 1132 31.74 -23.65 -12.47
CA GLY A 1132 30.53 -24.27 -12.98
C GLY A 1132 29.27 -23.52 -12.54
N LEU A 1133 29.20 -23.10 -11.27
CA LEU A 1133 28.13 -22.26 -10.75
C LEU A 1133 28.08 -20.89 -11.45
N LEU A 1134 29.24 -20.24 -11.61
CA LEU A 1134 29.35 -18.92 -12.24
C LEU A 1134 28.92 -18.93 -13.72
N ASN A 1135 29.24 -20.01 -14.44
CA ASN A 1135 28.90 -20.20 -15.85
C ASN A 1135 27.47 -20.74 -16.06
N ALA A 1136 26.73 -21.07 -15.00
CA ALA A 1136 25.33 -21.47 -15.11
C ALA A 1136 24.43 -20.26 -15.46
N ASP A 1137 23.37 -20.48 -16.22
CA ASP A 1137 22.34 -19.48 -16.41
C ASP A 1137 21.46 -19.39 -15.17
N PRO A 1138 21.13 -18.18 -14.67
CA PRO A 1138 20.26 -18.02 -13.50
C PRO A 1138 18.89 -18.69 -13.68
N SER A 1139 18.41 -18.79 -14.93
CA SER A 1139 17.17 -19.49 -15.30
C SER A 1139 17.25 -21.01 -15.26
N ASP A 1140 18.46 -21.58 -15.37
CA ASP A 1140 18.69 -23.01 -15.62
C ASP A 1140 18.99 -23.78 -14.32
N LEU A 1141 19.07 -23.10 -13.19
CA LEU A 1141 19.28 -23.70 -11.87
C LEU A 1141 17.97 -24.30 -11.37
N TYR A 1142 17.61 -25.47 -11.93
CA TYR A 1142 16.50 -26.29 -11.47
C TYR A 1142 16.74 -26.82 -10.05
N ASP A 1143 15.69 -26.83 -9.22
CA ASP A 1143 15.57 -27.82 -8.15
C ASP A 1143 15.46 -29.19 -8.82
N ALA A 1144 16.58 -29.89 -8.99
CA ALA A 1144 16.50 -31.34 -8.97
C ALA A 1144 16.27 -31.70 -7.50
N PRO A 1145 15.05 -32.14 -7.09
CA PRO A 1145 14.97 -32.88 -5.84
C PRO A 1145 15.98 -34.03 -5.93
N PRO A 1146 16.65 -34.41 -4.82
CA PRO A 1146 17.39 -35.66 -4.82
C PRO A 1146 16.45 -36.73 -5.39
N PRO A 1147 16.92 -37.57 -6.34
CA PRO A 1147 16.07 -38.56 -6.97
C PRO A 1147 15.34 -39.32 -5.85
N ARG A 1148 14.01 -39.30 -5.88
CA ARG A 1148 13.22 -40.09 -4.94
C ARG A 1148 13.61 -41.54 -5.15
N VAL A 1149 14.31 -42.11 -4.18
CA VAL A 1149 14.54 -43.55 -4.06
C VAL A 1149 13.23 -44.23 -3.69
#